data_AF-A0A4T0FIE2-F1
#
_entry.id   AF-A0A4T0FIE2-F1
#
_cell.length_a   1.000
_cell.length_b   1.000
_cell.length_c   1.000
_cell.angle_alpha   90.00
_cell.angle_beta   90.00
_cell.angle_gamma   90.00
#
_symmetry.space_group_name_H-M   'P 1'
#
loop_
_entity.id
_entity.type
_entity.pdbx_description
1 polymer ?
#
loop_
_entity_poly.entity_id
_entity_poly.type
_entity_poly.pdbx_seq_one_letter_code
_entity_poly.pdbx_strand_id
1 'polypeptide(L)'
;MNDETESDRGALLPQYTHDDGEEEVDKEVLFDEEAPLNDTPARRRRPKWQSPRSKNVMVAAGCLFVLPIVCLLSPLLALDTLVPRSPEQAHAPSHKFTLTSANPDAGSHTQDHRPWPTNDGFPQEPFRTDIGDIGPTQTGAEAFIVQTAAAYPLESALNPAIVRPTAKDARGPDDFDVLRHLGPLTPYTSSPNYLPTTPLAPDTCEIDSVHMIHRHGSRYPTPNSMPLKFSEKLSTAVKANMNSDNAIGFNGELAFLNEWRYAIGHSILTPVGRWQLYNSGAGFRLKYGHLLTKLTSHKPVFRTTTQDRMFKSAINWLAGFFGVESWQEESHLSILHEARGYNNTLAPWETCPREDSYQSAKHVHAWRNKYLRNAQKRLNKQAVGYDFDIDDVFAMQELCAYETVSLGYSEFCHLFTKEEWEGYDYSWDLSFYYDAGFGSPTARAQGLGWVEETLARLEKKTPAPYDSTTNSTLDEDPVTFPLDMPIYTDFSHDTVIANIVATLNLTQFATPLPSNKIPRESRHTTRWRTSHISPFAGNLVLQVLNCRGDDTAASAKAQDEDAWEITKTHKVPPAGKYVRLALNDAVHDLSSGLDCPFDDEGLCPFDRFTSSLRTVRDEIDFAKDCHGKWSMGPHAKVSNGQITSLKKSEMRRSAVLYVAVAAALNSFSTLATPIASSYAGSQTSDELPTPTVYDSERVFELEQGFRGDSSNGALPHLSLQATKQAYPYTHDYPSILVRPVAADASTAAEFDVMENWGVNMPYKSATSVILNATTPYPPQGCTVRGVTLLQRHAERYPSSWDQAKDFADSLSAMVGENDGENAVGFIDELEFLNTYKYPLGTDKLTSVGRQTMMERGTRFALLYGQLLDTFSEHKMVVRTTTEQRMFASAKAFLAGLFGEEWNEHVHLVQQIEEDGYNSTLNVWNTCNRPDADQGDPRKEHWQNIYLRDAADRLSSKTVNANLTVEDVAGMQDLCAYETIALGYSEFCHLFTKAEWEGYGYGYDLYHYGDAGFGGPVAKASGLGWVQELLARLTNDRSNVQYTNSANSTLDMDARTFPTDQAINIDFTHDVTIAEVVTALNLTHLQRELSDEYIERSTPRWRSNAVSPFAGNLLVQSLDCSGAGYVRVVLNDAVQPLDGLGECGQSDLADEGACNFDTFVHALHQVSNEVDFTHDCFGDFNNTHVVHNGVPE
;
A
#
# COMPACT_ATOMS: atom_id res chain seq x y z
N MET A 1 -47.41 -70.39 -8.84
CA MET A 1 -46.55 -69.81 -7.81
C MET A 1 -45.15 -70.15 -8.25
N ASN A 2 -44.40 -69.14 -8.69
CA ASN A 2 -43.13 -69.20 -9.39
C ASN A 2 -43.20 -69.87 -10.79
N ASP A 3 -42.28 -69.43 -11.66
CA ASP A 3 -42.20 -69.74 -13.10
C ASP A 3 -40.84 -70.40 -13.45
N GLU A 4 -40.72 -70.87 -14.69
CA GLU A 4 -39.69 -71.82 -15.13
C GLU A 4 -38.50 -71.20 -15.90
N THR A 5 -37.62 -72.07 -16.42
CA THR A 5 -36.34 -71.75 -17.09
C THR A 5 -36.22 -72.36 -18.50
N GLU A 6 -35.35 -71.76 -19.32
CA GLU A 6 -34.79 -72.24 -20.59
C GLU A 6 -35.64 -72.30 -21.89
N SER A 7 -35.00 -71.82 -22.97
CA SER A 7 -35.07 -72.20 -24.41
C SER A 7 -35.29 -71.01 -25.37
N ASP A 8 -34.89 -71.01 -26.65
CA ASP A 8 -33.78 -71.64 -27.40
C ASP A 8 -33.81 -71.02 -28.84
N ARG A 9 -32.68 -70.93 -29.56
CA ARG A 9 -32.54 -70.52 -31.01
C ARG A 9 -32.87 -69.04 -31.32
N GLY A 10 -32.44 -68.45 -32.44
CA GLY A 10 -31.57 -68.92 -33.54
C GLY A 10 -31.29 -67.80 -34.56
N ALA A 11 -30.25 -67.92 -35.38
CA ALA A 11 -29.77 -66.87 -36.30
C ALA A 11 -30.47 -66.85 -37.67
N LEU A 12 -30.33 -65.74 -38.45
CA LEU A 12 -30.05 -65.71 -39.91
C LEU A 12 -30.01 -64.27 -40.52
N LEU A 13 -29.11 -64.08 -41.50
CA LEU A 13 -29.19 -63.12 -42.64
C LEU A 13 -29.83 -63.87 -43.84
N PRO A 14 -30.33 -63.27 -44.97
CA PRO A 14 -29.79 -62.08 -45.65
C PRO A 14 -30.71 -61.19 -46.56
N GLN A 15 -30.13 -60.09 -47.08
CA GLN A 15 -30.24 -59.50 -48.45
C GLN A 15 -31.56 -59.10 -49.19
N TYR A 16 -31.44 -57.93 -49.87
CA TYR A 16 -31.86 -57.54 -51.25
C TYR A 16 -33.09 -56.62 -51.56
N THR A 17 -32.82 -55.71 -52.53
CA THR A 17 -33.67 -54.99 -53.53
C THR A 17 -34.56 -53.76 -53.19
N HIS A 18 -34.02 -52.58 -53.55
CA HIS A 18 -34.54 -51.53 -54.48
C HIS A 18 -35.80 -50.64 -54.23
N ASP A 19 -35.59 -49.34 -54.49
CA ASP A 19 -36.44 -48.26 -55.07
C ASP A 19 -37.74 -47.80 -54.33
N ASP A 20 -38.18 -46.53 -54.38
CA ASP A 20 -37.89 -45.35 -55.24
C ASP A 20 -37.82 -44.01 -54.44
N GLY A 21 -37.15 -42.97 -54.99
CA GLY A 21 -37.65 -41.57 -55.01
C GLY A 21 -37.19 -40.49 -53.99
N GLU A 22 -36.19 -39.68 -54.39
CA GLU A 22 -36.07 -38.17 -54.38
C GLU A 22 -36.64 -37.31 -53.21
N GLU A 23 -36.07 -36.15 -52.79
CA GLU A 23 -35.02 -35.26 -53.37
C GLU A 23 -34.30 -34.43 -52.25
N GLU A 24 -32.96 -34.34 -52.34
CA GLU A 24 -32.04 -33.15 -52.18
C GLU A 24 -32.15 -32.08 -51.04
N VAL A 25 -31.07 -31.45 -50.53
CA VAL A 25 -29.60 -31.47 -50.81
C VAL A 25 -28.74 -31.19 -49.53
N ASP A 26 -27.51 -31.71 -49.52
CA ASP A 26 -26.42 -31.58 -48.50
C ASP A 26 -25.76 -30.17 -48.41
N LYS A 27 -25.21 -29.70 -47.28
CA LYS A 27 -24.01 -30.09 -46.46
C LYS A 27 -22.61 -29.88 -47.09
N GLU A 28 -21.86 -28.93 -46.53
CA GLU A 28 -20.70 -29.12 -45.61
C GLU A 28 -19.46 -30.02 -45.94
N VAL A 29 -18.33 -29.69 -45.28
CA VAL A 29 -17.38 -30.60 -44.57
C VAL A 29 -16.06 -31.16 -45.23
N LEU A 30 -14.93 -30.55 -44.79
CA LEU A 30 -13.67 -31.09 -44.16
C LEU A 30 -12.55 -31.95 -44.85
N PHE A 31 -11.37 -31.85 -44.21
CA PHE A 31 -10.33 -32.84 -43.81
C PHE A 31 -9.09 -33.25 -44.69
N ASP A 32 -7.91 -32.79 -44.20
CA ASP A 32 -6.75 -33.55 -43.63
C ASP A 32 -5.42 -34.00 -44.34
N GLU A 33 -4.40 -34.01 -43.46
CA GLU A 33 -3.18 -34.87 -43.28
C GLU A 33 -1.84 -34.82 -44.10
N GLU A 34 -0.76 -34.97 -43.31
CA GLU A 34 0.63 -35.50 -43.46
C GLU A 34 1.69 -35.05 -44.54
N ALA A 35 2.81 -34.47 -44.03
CA ALA A 35 4.25 -34.88 -44.13
C ALA A 35 4.95 -35.34 -45.46
N PRO A 36 6.32 -35.34 -45.58
CA PRO A 36 7.38 -34.47 -45.00
C PRO A 36 8.52 -34.09 -46.01
N LEU A 37 9.65 -33.56 -45.49
CA LEU A 37 11.04 -33.53 -46.03
C LEU A 37 11.57 -32.39 -46.96
N ASN A 38 12.53 -31.64 -46.40
CA ASN A 38 13.84 -31.18 -46.93
C ASN A 38 14.04 -30.19 -48.11
N ASP A 39 15.09 -29.38 -47.87
CA ASP A 39 16.04 -28.74 -48.80
C ASP A 39 15.68 -27.47 -49.61
N THR A 40 16.76 -26.72 -49.88
CA THR A 40 16.81 -25.41 -50.56
C THR A 40 17.85 -25.47 -51.71
N PRO A 41 18.17 -24.41 -52.50
CA PRO A 41 17.55 -23.09 -52.62
C PRO A 41 17.33 -22.61 -54.09
N ALA A 42 16.91 -21.34 -54.24
CA ALA A 42 17.37 -20.38 -55.26
C ALA A 42 16.67 -20.21 -56.66
N ARG A 43 16.23 -18.96 -56.86
CA ARG A 43 16.43 -18.08 -58.05
C ARG A 43 15.55 -18.20 -59.34
N ARG A 44 14.80 -17.09 -59.53
CA ARG A 44 14.67 -16.23 -60.75
C ARG A 44 13.61 -16.53 -61.85
N ARG A 45 12.57 -15.67 -61.82
CA ARG A 45 11.99 -14.85 -62.93
C ARG A 45 11.28 -15.54 -64.13
N ARG A 46 9.93 -15.43 -64.13
CA ARG A 46 9.03 -14.70 -65.09
C ARG A 46 9.36 -14.69 -66.62
N PRO A 47 8.35 -14.68 -67.53
CA PRO A 47 7.07 -13.93 -67.46
C PRO A 47 5.83 -14.82 -67.84
N LYS A 48 4.68 -14.45 -68.46
CA LYS A 48 4.16 -13.24 -69.16
C LYS A 48 2.61 -13.36 -69.38
N TRP A 49 1.91 -12.25 -69.72
CA TRP A 49 0.47 -12.14 -70.15
C TRP A 49 -0.60 -12.36 -69.04
N GLN A 50 -1.80 -11.75 -69.03
CA GLN A 50 -2.26 -10.43 -69.57
C GLN A 50 -3.42 -9.87 -68.69
N SER A 51 -4.01 -8.71 -69.02
CA SER A 51 -5.01 -7.97 -68.20
C SER A 51 -6.39 -7.85 -68.87
N PRO A 52 -7.42 -7.25 -68.21
CA PRO A 52 -7.72 -5.84 -68.53
C PRO A 52 -8.40 -4.95 -67.44
N ARG A 53 -7.98 -3.66 -67.37
CA ARG A 53 -8.80 -2.40 -67.17
C ARG A 53 -9.68 -2.24 -65.89
N SER A 54 -10.01 -1.04 -65.39
CA SER A 54 -9.56 0.38 -65.53
C SER A 54 -10.29 1.21 -64.44
N LYS A 55 -9.76 2.28 -63.83
CA LYS A 55 -9.45 3.66 -64.33
C LYS A 55 -8.49 4.33 -63.32
N ASN A 56 -7.36 4.96 -63.71
CA ASN A 56 -7.17 6.40 -64.04
C ASN A 56 -7.52 7.35 -62.87
N VAL A 57 -6.73 8.37 -62.45
CA VAL A 57 -5.70 9.23 -63.10
C VAL A 57 -4.56 9.49 -62.06
N MET A 58 -3.25 9.31 -62.29
CA MET A 58 -2.25 10.19 -62.98
C MET A 58 -2.11 11.62 -62.37
N VAL A 59 -0.97 12.34 -62.36
CA VAL A 59 0.50 12.06 -62.56
C VAL A 59 1.26 13.29 -61.95
N ALA A 60 2.54 13.26 -61.54
CA ALA A 60 3.75 13.30 -62.38
C ALA A 60 5.04 13.07 -61.54
N ALA A 61 6.16 12.78 -62.21
CA ALA A 61 7.49 12.73 -61.60
C ALA A 61 8.40 13.87 -62.11
N GLY A 62 9.46 14.19 -61.35
CA GLY A 62 10.46 15.19 -61.77
C GLY A 62 11.73 15.14 -60.91
N CYS A 63 12.75 14.44 -61.38
CA CYS A 63 14.11 14.48 -60.81
C CYS A 63 14.91 15.64 -61.44
N LEU A 64 15.92 16.18 -60.72
CA LEU A 64 17.26 16.47 -61.28
C LEU A 64 18.24 17.12 -60.27
N PHE A 65 19.53 16.83 -60.49
CA PHE A 65 20.76 17.47 -59.96
C PHE A 65 21.07 17.44 -58.43
N VAL A 66 22.32 17.59 -57.97
CA VAL A 66 23.59 16.85 -58.25
C VAL A 66 24.74 17.41 -57.38
N LEU A 67 25.51 16.53 -56.72
CA LEU A 67 26.79 16.78 -56.00
C LEU A 67 26.76 17.75 -54.80
N PRO A 68 27.77 17.73 -53.87
CA PRO A 68 29.00 16.92 -53.87
C PRO A 68 29.10 15.90 -52.72
N ILE A 69 29.40 14.64 -53.07
CA ILE A 69 29.84 13.61 -52.11
C ILE A 69 31.35 13.75 -51.90
N VAL A 70 31.75 14.68 -51.02
CA VAL A 70 33.15 14.78 -50.52
C VAL A 70 33.18 15.13 -49.02
N CYS A 71 32.28 15.99 -48.53
CA CYS A 71 32.24 16.42 -47.12
C CYS A 71 31.49 15.45 -46.16
N LEU A 72 31.19 14.21 -46.59
CA LEU A 72 30.42 13.22 -45.82
C LEU A 72 31.24 11.98 -45.41
N LEU A 73 32.57 12.11 -45.33
CA LEU A 73 33.49 11.07 -44.82
C LEU A 73 34.29 11.56 -43.59
N SER A 74 33.69 12.46 -42.80
CA SER A 74 34.32 13.05 -41.61
C SER A 74 33.40 13.13 -40.37
N PRO A 75 32.35 12.28 -40.29
CA PRO A 75 31.94 11.78 -38.98
C PRO A 75 31.62 10.26 -39.00
N LEU A 76 32.62 9.42 -39.22
CA LEU A 76 32.55 7.96 -38.97
C LEU A 76 33.33 7.54 -37.70
N LEU A 77 33.57 8.50 -36.79
CA LEU A 77 34.20 8.32 -35.47
C LEU A 77 33.46 9.12 -34.37
N ALA A 78 32.18 9.43 -34.58
CA ALA A 78 31.39 10.27 -33.67
C ALA A 78 29.88 9.90 -33.67
N LEU A 79 29.59 8.60 -33.61
CA LEU A 79 28.22 8.04 -33.57
C LEU A 79 28.21 6.63 -32.93
N ASP A 80 28.82 6.52 -31.75
CA ASP A 80 28.76 5.32 -30.87
C ASP A 80 28.33 5.71 -29.44
N THR A 81 27.36 6.63 -29.37
CA THR A 81 26.63 6.99 -28.15
C THR A 81 25.13 7.02 -28.48
N LEU A 82 24.28 6.60 -27.54
CA LEU A 82 22.83 6.40 -27.69
C LEU A 82 22.39 5.13 -28.48
N VAL A 83 23.04 3.99 -28.20
CA VAL A 83 22.37 2.68 -28.21
C VAL A 83 22.72 1.98 -26.88
N PRO A 84 21.76 1.43 -26.12
CA PRO A 84 22.08 0.57 -24.97
C PRO A 84 22.75 -0.71 -25.48
N ARG A 85 23.93 -1.05 -24.95
CA ARG A 85 24.49 -2.40 -25.14
C ARG A 85 23.69 -3.40 -24.30
N SER A 86 23.55 -4.63 -24.77
CA SER A 86 23.06 -5.73 -23.93
C SER A 86 24.00 -5.93 -22.73
N PRO A 87 23.49 -6.36 -21.56
CA PRO A 87 24.29 -6.68 -20.39
C PRO A 87 24.97 -8.06 -20.53
N GLU A 88 25.74 -8.26 -21.59
CA GLU A 88 26.61 -9.44 -21.74
C GLU A 88 28.07 -9.05 -21.50
N GLN A 89 28.72 -9.80 -20.60
CA GLN A 89 30.18 -9.81 -20.40
C GLN A 89 30.81 -8.48 -19.95
N ALA A 90 30.25 -7.86 -18.91
CA ALA A 90 31.11 -7.24 -17.92
C ALA A 90 31.86 -8.37 -17.17
N HIS A 91 33.18 -8.44 -17.28
CA HIS A 91 33.96 -9.32 -16.41
C HIS A 91 33.85 -8.82 -14.97
N ALA A 92 33.33 -9.66 -14.07
CA ALA A 92 33.33 -9.37 -12.65
C ALA A 92 34.77 -9.10 -12.16
N PRO A 93 34.99 -8.12 -11.26
CA PRO A 93 36.27 -7.98 -10.58
C PRO A 93 36.60 -9.29 -9.86
N SER A 94 37.82 -9.80 -9.99
CA SER A 94 38.24 -10.98 -9.24
C SER A 94 38.52 -10.59 -7.78
N HIS A 95 37.45 -10.50 -6.98
CA HIS A 95 37.56 -10.34 -5.53
C HIS A 95 38.39 -11.50 -4.97
N LYS A 96 39.41 -11.16 -4.19
CA LYS A 96 40.15 -12.14 -3.40
C LYS A 96 39.50 -12.20 -2.03
N PHE A 97 38.53 -13.09 -1.87
CA PHE A 97 37.98 -13.43 -0.57
C PHE A 97 39.12 -13.79 0.39
N THR A 98 39.14 -13.11 1.54
CA THR A 98 40.08 -13.38 2.62
C THR A 98 39.34 -14.11 3.72
N LEU A 99 39.76 -15.33 4.04
CA LEU A 99 39.19 -16.15 5.10
C LEU A 99 39.12 -15.36 6.42
N THR A 100 37.90 -15.05 6.84
CA THR A 100 37.56 -14.54 8.17
C THR A 100 36.95 -15.65 9.01
N SER A 101 37.34 -15.75 10.28
CA SER A 101 36.61 -16.53 11.26
C SER A 101 35.30 -15.84 11.61
N ALA A 102 34.24 -16.59 11.86
CA ALA A 102 33.01 -16.05 12.40
C ALA A 102 33.25 -15.35 13.75
N ASN A 103 32.47 -14.31 14.02
CA ASN A 103 32.43 -13.65 15.33
C ASN A 103 31.87 -14.65 16.37
N PRO A 104 32.44 -14.80 17.58
CA PRO A 104 31.87 -15.62 18.65
C PRO A 104 30.40 -15.34 18.99
N ASP A 105 29.91 -14.14 18.65
CA ASP A 105 28.49 -13.77 18.77
C ASP A 105 27.61 -14.18 17.56
N ALA A 106 28.12 -14.90 16.55
CA ALA A 106 27.34 -15.26 15.37
C ALA A 106 26.16 -16.18 15.73
N GLY A 107 24.99 -15.95 15.10
CA GLY A 107 23.74 -16.62 15.46
C GLY A 107 23.09 -16.12 16.76
N SER A 108 23.81 -15.39 17.62
CA SER A 108 23.25 -14.88 18.89
C SER A 108 22.05 -13.95 18.68
N HIS A 109 21.10 -13.99 19.62
CA HIS A 109 19.90 -13.15 19.62
C HIS A 109 20.24 -11.66 19.78
N THR A 110 19.59 -10.80 19.02
CA THR A 110 19.68 -9.34 19.17
C THR A 110 18.29 -8.69 19.21
N GLN A 111 18.09 -7.74 20.13
CA GLN A 111 16.82 -7.09 20.38
C GLN A 111 17.04 -5.60 20.68
N ASP A 112 16.22 -4.74 20.08
CA ASP A 112 16.15 -3.32 20.44
C ASP A 112 15.16 -3.15 21.61
N HIS A 113 15.68 -2.78 22.79
CA HIS A 113 14.86 -2.36 23.91
C HIS A 113 14.57 -0.86 23.81
N ARG A 114 13.31 -0.46 24.03
CA ARG A 114 12.88 0.95 24.15
C ARG A 114 13.15 1.44 25.58
N PRO A 115 14.07 2.39 25.82
CA PRO A 115 14.53 2.69 27.19
C PRO A 115 13.82 3.90 27.85
N TRP A 116 12.91 4.59 27.15
CA TRP A 116 12.19 5.74 27.71
C TRP A 116 11.04 5.31 28.65
N PRO A 117 10.66 6.14 29.64
CA PRO A 117 9.56 5.81 30.56
C PRO A 117 8.21 5.73 29.84
N THR A 118 7.48 4.63 30.05
CA THR A 118 6.07 4.50 29.63
C THR A 118 5.11 5.26 30.53
N ASN A 119 5.49 5.48 31.80
CA ASN A 119 4.80 6.37 32.74
C ASN A 119 5.61 7.66 32.93
N ASP A 120 5.02 8.76 32.50
CA ASP A 120 5.56 10.12 32.41
C ASP A 120 4.76 11.13 33.24
N GLY A 121 3.68 10.68 33.89
CA GLY A 121 2.75 11.52 34.68
C GLY A 121 1.50 12.00 33.94
N PHE A 122 1.31 11.67 32.65
CA PHE A 122 0.06 11.97 31.95
C PHE A 122 -1.03 10.91 32.22
N PRO A 123 -2.34 11.28 32.15
CA PRO A 123 -3.43 10.33 32.30
C PRO A 123 -3.43 9.27 31.19
N GLN A 124 -3.74 8.02 31.53
CA GLN A 124 -4.04 7.00 30.53
C GLN A 124 -5.50 7.10 30.08
N GLU A 125 -5.68 7.36 28.78
CA GLU A 125 -6.97 7.35 28.08
C GLU A 125 -7.38 5.90 27.71
N PRO A 126 -8.65 5.63 27.35
CA PRO A 126 -9.42 4.54 27.99
C PRO A 126 -9.22 3.11 27.45
N PHE A 127 -8.21 2.85 26.61
CA PHE A 127 -8.14 1.60 25.82
C PHE A 127 -7.34 0.44 26.42
N ARG A 128 -7.18 0.40 27.76
CA ARG A 128 -6.86 -0.85 28.46
C ARG A 128 -8.11 -1.69 28.72
N THR A 129 -8.45 -2.52 27.74
CA THR A 129 -9.03 -3.84 28.03
C THR A 129 -7.95 -4.69 28.69
N ASP A 130 -8.22 -5.21 29.89
CA ASP A 130 -7.35 -6.18 30.56
C ASP A 130 -7.31 -7.45 29.68
N ILE A 131 -6.16 -7.71 29.04
CA ILE A 131 -5.91 -8.92 28.26
C ILE A 131 -5.35 -9.94 29.26
N GLY A 132 -5.80 -11.20 29.19
CA GLY A 132 -5.50 -12.25 30.18
C GLY A 132 -4.04 -12.72 30.14
N ASP A 133 -3.82 -14.04 30.28
CA ASP A 133 -2.50 -14.57 29.92
C ASP A 133 -2.35 -14.49 28.40
N ILE A 134 -1.39 -13.69 27.94
CA ILE A 134 -1.10 -13.42 26.52
C ILE A 134 0.05 -14.27 25.98
N GLY A 135 0.58 -15.18 26.81
CA GLY A 135 1.73 -16.02 26.48
C GLY A 135 3.08 -15.26 26.41
N PRO A 136 4.18 -16.00 26.25
CA PRO A 136 5.54 -15.45 26.20
C PRO A 136 5.82 -14.79 24.85
N THR A 137 5.73 -13.45 24.78
CA THR A 137 5.88 -12.72 23.49
C THR A 137 7.00 -11.67 23.54
N GLN A 138 8.01 -11.81 22.66
CA GLN A 138 9.20 -10.96 22.60
C GLN A 138 9.21 -10.08 21.33
N THR A 139 9.83 -8.89 21.38
CA THR A 139 10.09 -8.06 20.18
C THR A 139 11.49 -8.35 19.64
N GLY A 140 11.71 -8.22 18.33
CA GLY A 140 13.04 -8.29 17.72
C GLY A 140 13.82 -6.98 17.83
N ALA A 141 14.86 -6.87 17.01
CA ALA A 141 15.44 -5.59 16.63
C ALA A 141 14.46 -4.77 15.77
N GLU A 142 14.62 -3.45 15.75
CA GLU A 142 13.76 -2.56 14.96
C GLU A 142 14.38 -2.36 13.57
N ALA A 143 13.55 -2.41 12.53
CA ALA A 143 14.02 -2.31 11.16
C ALA A 143 14.56 -0.92 10.79
N PHE A 144 15.48 -0.89 9.83
CA PHE A 144 16.14 0.34 9.36
C PHE A 144 16.44 0.27 7.85
N ILE A 145 15.45 -0.14 7.03
CA ILE A 145 15.68 -0.46 5.61
C ILE A 145 16.21 0.69 4.77
N VAL A 146 16.03 1.94 5.20
CA VAL A 146 16.66 3.11 4.56
C VAL A 146 18.19 3.05 4.59
N GLN A 147 18.76 2.26 5.50
CA GLN A 147 20.18 2.14 5.80
C GLN A 147 20.76 0.79 5.39
N THR A 148 19.95 -0.28 5.43
CA THR A 148 20.43 -1.66 5.30
C THR A 148 19.94 -2.40 4.05
N ALA A 149 18.83 -1.98 3.42
CA ALA A 149 18.27 -2.72 2.29
C ALA A 149 18.91 -2.30 0.95
N ALA A 150 19.11 -3.28 0.06
CA ALA A 150 19.71 -3.06 -1.26
C ALA A 150 18.82 -2.29 -2.26
N ALA A 151 17.54 -2.06 -1.95
CA ALA A 151 16.61 -1.26 -2.77
C ALA A 151 15.63 -0.45 -1.90
N TYR A 152 15.26 0.74 -2.37
CA TYR A 152 14.30 1.59 -1.65
C TYR A 152 12.85 1.18 -1.96
N PRO A 153 12.02 0.90 -0.95
CA PRO A 153 10.60 0.60 -1.15
C PRO A 153 9.82 1.80 -1.70
N LEU A 154 9.28 1.62 -2.91
CA LEU A 154 8.47 2.61 -3.62
C LEU A 154 7.00 2.21 -3.59
N GLU A 155 6.16 3.09 -3.04
CA GLU A 155 4.70 2.99 -3.00
C GLU A 155 4.14 3.13 -4.43
N SER A 156 4.14 2.01 -5.16
CA SER A 156 3.73 1.92 -6.55
C SER A 156 2.31 1.39 -6.74
N ALA A 157 1.76 0.77 -5.69
CA ALA A 157 0.40 0.24 -5.62
C ALA A 157 -0.57 1.24 -4.97
N LEU A 158 -1.84 1.13 -5.35
CA LEU A 158 -2.97 1.80 -4.72
C LEU A 158 -3.71 0.79 -3.84
N ASN A 159 -4.58 1.23 -2.94
CA ASN A 159 -5.42 0.31 -2.16
C ASN A 159 -6.17 -0.65 -3.11
N PRO A 160 -5.99 -1.98 -3.01
CA PRO A 160 -6.45 -2.93 -4.02
C PRO A 160 -7.97 -3.19 -4.00
N ALA A 161 -8.72 -2.50 -3.14
CA ALA A 161 -10.18 -2.43 -3.22
C ALA A 161 -10.69 -1.32 -4.17
N ILE A 162 -9.81 -0.45 -4.66
CA ILE A 162 -10.16 0.62 -5.61
C ILE A 162 -10.12 0.09 -7.04
N VAL A 163 -11.25 0.19 -7.76
CA VAL A 163 -11.34 -0.12 -9.19
C VAL A 163 -10.57 0.96 -9.96
N ARG A 164 -9.42 0.59 -10.55
CA ARG A 164 -8.55 1.53 -11.30
C ARG A 164 -9.32 2.17 -12.47
N PRO A 165 -9.61 3.49 -12.43
CA PRO A 165 -10.44 4.13 -13.44
C PRO A 165 -9.73 4.23 -14.81
N THR A 166 -10.50 3.99 -15.87
CA THR A 166 -10.00 4.01 -17.26
C THR A 166 -10.50 5.26 -17.99
N ALA A 167 -9.60 5.98 -18.66
CA ALA A 167 -9.97 7.13 -19.49
C ALA A 167 -10.71 6.71 -20.77
N LYS A 168 -11.59 7.57 -21.29
CA LYS A 168 -12.51 7.33 -22.42
C LYS A 168 -11.85 6.78 -23.69
N ASP A 169 -10.62 7.17 -23.97
CA ASP A 169 -9.82 6.77 -25.13
C ASP A 169 -8.59 5.92 -24.75
N ALA A 170 -8.56 5.39 -23.52
CA ALA A 170 -7.61 4.38 -23.09
C ALA A 170 -8.12 2.97 -23.42
N ARG A 171 -7.19 2.01 -23.54
CA ARG A 171 -7.52 0.58 -23.78
C ARG A 171 -7.80 -0.21 -22.49
N GLY A 172 -7.62 0.43 -21.35
CA GLY A 172 -7.63 -0.13 -19.99
C GLY A 172 -6.83 0.80 -19.06
N PRO A 173 -6.79 0.54 -17.75
CA PRO A 173 -6.13 1.43 -16.78
C PRO A 173 -4.62 1.54 -17.01
N ASP A 174 -3.98 0.49 -17.54
CA ASP A 174 -2.53 0.46 -17.82
C ASP A 174 -2.13 1.23 -19.10
N ASP A 175 -3.10 1.66 -19.93
CA ASP A 175 -2.85 2.52 -21.10
C ASP A 175 -2.82 4.01 -20.74
N PHE A 176 -3.44 4.39 -19.61
CA PHE A 176 -3.31 5.69 -18.95
C PHE A 176 -3.88 5.64 -17.53
N ASP A 177 -3.00 5.82 -16.55
CA ASP A 177 -3.36 5.92 -15.14
C ASP A 177 -4.04 7.26 -14.85
N VAL A 178 -5.37 7.24 -14.70
CA VAL A 178 -6.18 8.41 -14.36
C VAL A 178 -5.88 8.92 -12.94
N LEU A 179 -5.56 8.03 -11.98
CA LEU A 179 -5.38 8.39 -10.58
C LEU A 179 -4.12 9.23 -10.35
N ARG A 180 -3.06 9.00 -11.15
CA ARG A 180 -1.87 9.86 -11.20
C ARG A 180 -2.10 11.26 -11.82
N HIS A 181 -3.29 11.55 -12.33
CA HIS A 181 -3.62 12.81 -13.02
C HIS A 181 -4.72 13.62 -12.31
N LEU A 182 -4.85 13.47 -10.99
CA LEU A 182 -5.90 14.13 -10.19
C LEU A 182 -5.42 15.35 -9.38
N GLY A 183 -4.21 15.87 -9.65
CA GLY A 183 -3.64 17.01 -8.91
C GLY A 183 -3.51 16.74 -7.40
N PRO A 184 -4.00 17.60 -6.50
CA PRO A 184 -3.98 17.37 -5.05
C PRO A 184 -5.01 16.33 -4.59
N LEU A 185 -5.81 15.76 -5.51
CA LEU A 185 -6.73 14.66 -5.22
C LEU A 185 -6.15 13.30 -5.65
N THR A 186 -4.95 13.29 -6.22
CA THR A 186 -4.16 12.07 -6.49
C THR A 186 -3.93 11.31 -5.17
N PRO A 187 -4.31 10.03 -5.05
CA PRO A 187 -3.90 9.17 -3.94
C PRO A 187 -2.37 9.06 -3.85
N TYR A 188 -1.81 8.75 -2.67
CA TYR A 188 -0.35 8.62 -2.57
C TYR A 188 0.20 7.54 -3.51
N THR A 189 1.24 7.89 -4.25
CA THR A 189 2.24 6.98 -4.82
C THR A 189 3.59 7.71 -4.79
N SER A 190 4.70 6.98 -4.72
CA SER A 190 6.04 7.57 -4.81
C SER A 190 6.20 8.36 -6.13
N SER A 191 6.78 9.55 -6.04
CA SER A 191 7.06 10.42 -7.18
C SER A 191 8.20 9.87 -8.03
N PRO A 192 8.23 10.17 -9.35
CA PRO A 192 9.34 9.76 -10.21
C PRO A 192 10.64 10.49 -9.80
N ASN A 193 11.74 9.74 -9.69
CA ASN A 193 13.02 10.29 -9.28
C ASN A 193 13.55 11.33 -10.29
N TYR A 194 13.92 12.51 -9.77
CA TYR A 194 14.49 13.61 -10.56
C TYR A 194 16.03 13.57 -10.61
N LEU A 195 16.65 12.88 -9.66
CA LEU A 195 18.07 12.54 -9.61
C LEU A 195 18.25 11.01 -9.81
N PRO A 196 19.44 10.53 -10.21
CA PRO A 196 19.68 9.10 -10.50
C PRO A 196 19.90 8.24 -9.23
N THR A 197 19.24 8.59 -8.12
CA THR A 197 19.40 7.99 -6.78
C THR A 197 18.03 7.64 -6.16
N THR A 198 18.02 7.13 -4.93
CA THR A 198 16.85 6.86 -4.08
C THR A 198 17.09 7.42 -2.66
N PRO A 199 16.09 7.48 -1.77
CA PRO A 199 16.32 7.91 -0.38
C PRO A 199 17.08 6.90 0.50
N LEU A 200 17.62 5.78 -0.02
CA LEU A 200 18.58 4.95 0.72
C LEU A 200 19.83 5.75 1.09
N ALA A 201 20.37 5.56 2.29
CA ALA A 201 21.66 6.09 2.68
C ALA A 201 22.77 5.51 1.78
N PRO A 202 23.69 6.33 1.24
CA PRO A 202 24.87 5.81 0.53
C PRO A 202 25.75 4.96 1.45
N ASP A 203 26.40 3.93 0.91
CA ASP A 203 27.13 2.86 1.63
C ASP A 203 28.07 3.34 2.77
N THR A 204 28.63 4.55 2.65
CA THR A 204 29.57 5.15 3.61
C THR A 204 28.93 6.13 4.61
N CYS A 205 27.61 6.21 4.66
CA CYS A 205 26.83 7.18 5.44
C CYS A 205 25.78 6.50 6.33
N GLU A 206 25.67 6.98 7.57
CA GLU A 206 24.66 6.54 8.54
C GLU A 206 23.65 7.66 8.81
N ILE A 207 22.35 7.35 8.78
CA ILE A 207 21.32 8.34 9.10
C ILE A 207 21.31 8.66 10.60
N ASP A 208 21.43 9.95 10.89
CA ASP A 208 21.55 10.52 12.23
C ASP A 208 20.17 10.79 12.83
N SER A 209 19.36 11.57 12.11
CA SER A 209 18.00 11.96 12.46
C SER A 209 17.17 12.28 11.22
N VAL A 210 15.84 12.33 11.36
CA VAL A 210 14.90 12.67 10.27
C VAL A 210 13.84 13.67 10.70
N HIS A 211 13.42 14.51 9.75
CA HIS A 211 12.31 15.46 9.92
C HIS A 211 11.31 15.30 8.78
N MET A 212 10.05 14.98 9.09
CA MET A 212 8.98 14.84 8.11
C MET A 212 7.88 15.88 8.32
N ILE A 213 7.37 16.44 7.23
CA ILE A 213 6.03 17.03 7.21
C ILE A 213 5.12 16.21 6.27
N HIS A 214 3.93 15.86 6.76
CA HIS A 214 3.04 14.88 6.14
C HIS A 214 1.63 15.45 5.96
N ARG A 215 1.02 15.28 4.79
CA ARG A 215 -0.36 15.71 4.52
C ARG A 215 -1.38 14.75 5.14
N HIS A 216 -2.59 15.22 5.43
CA HIS A 216 -3.74 14.33 5.53
C HIS A 216 -3.93 13.42 4.29
N GLY A 217 -4.51 12.24 4.52
CA GLY A 217 -4.89 11.28 3.48
C GLY A 217 -6.13 11.68 2.67
N SER A 218 -6.60 10.75 1.85
CA SER A 218 -7.84 10.88 1.07
C SER A 218 -9.03 11.22 1.95
N ARG A 219 -9.82 12.21 1.52
CA ARG A 219 -10.93 12.77 2.29
C ARG A 219 -12.11 13.09 1.39
N TYR A 220 -13.27 13.24 2.02
CA TYR A 220 -14.45 13.76 1.35
C TYR A 220 -14.27 15.22 0.86
N PRO A 221 -15.12 15.71 -0.08
CA PRO A 221 -15.13 17.10 -0.50
C PRO A 221 -15.39 18.06 0.67
N THR A 222 -14.84 19.28 0.62
CA THR A 222 -15.19 20.31 1.60
C THR A 222 -16.59 20.89 1.36
N PRO A 223 -17.27 21.43 2.38
CA PRO A 223 -18.45 22.27 2.18
C PRO A 223 -18.16 23.40 1.18
N ASN A 224 -19.12 23.66 0.28
CA ASN A 224 -18.99 24.60 -0.86
C ASN A 224 -18.03 24.17 -1.99
N SER A 225 -17.54 22.93 -2.01
CA SER A 225 -16.86 22.37 -3.19
C SER A 225 -17.78 22.27 -4.42
N MET A 226 -17.21 22.14 -5.62
CA MET A 226 -17.99 22.07 -6.86
C MET A 226 -18.84 20.78 -7.02
N PRO A 227 -18.44 19.58 -6.52
CA PRO A 227 -19.26 18.36 -6.57
C PRO A 227 -20.61 18.52 -5.86
N LEU A 228 -20.59 19.13 -4.67
CA LEU A 228 -21.80 19.41 -3.89
C LEU A 228 -22.70 20.42 -4.63
N LYS A 229 -22.13 21.53 -5.11
CA LYS A 229 -22.86 22.55 -5.86
C LYS A 229 -23.47 22.01 -7.15
N PHE A 230 -22.77 21.14 -7.87
CA PHE A 230 -23.27 20.44 -9.04
C PHE A 230 -24.43 19.50 -8.68
N SER A 231 -24.28 18.69 -7.63
CA SER A 231 -25.35 17.83 -7.10
C SER A 231 -26.61 18.63 -6.73
N GLU A 232 -26.46 19.72 -5.98
CA GLU A 232 -27.56 20.61 -5.58
C GLU A 232 -28.26 21.24 -6.79
N LYS A 233 -27.49 21.76 -7.75
CA LYS A 233 -27.97 22.37 -9.00
C LYS A 233 -28.73 21.37 -9.86
N LEU A 234 -28.16 20.19 -10.09
CA LEU A 234 -28.77 19.09 -10.84
C LEU A 234 -30.05 18.59 -10.15
N SER A 235 -29.98 18.30 -8.85
CA SER A 235 -31.13 17.82 -8.07
C SER A 235 -32.28 18.82 -8.08
N THR A 236 -31.98 20.12 -7.94
CA THR A 236 -32.97 21.20 -8.02
C THR A 236 -33.60 21.28 -9.42
N ALA A 237 -32.79 21.22 -10.48
CA ALA A 237 -33.29 21.26 -11.85
C ALA A 237 -34.19 20.06 -12.18
N VAL A 238 -33.78 18.84 -11.82
CA VAL A 238 -34.58 17.61 -12.03
C VAL A 238 -35.92 17.70 -11.29
N LYS A 239 -35.90 18.05 -9.99
CA LYS A 239 -37.12 18.23 -9.17
C LYS A 239 -38.06 19.29 -9.75
N ALA A 240 -37.53 20.38 -10.29
CA ALA A 240 -38.33 21.46 -10.88
C ALA A 240 -39.04 21.07 -12.19
N ASN A 241 -38.49 20.11 -12.97
CA ASN A 241 -39.01 19.75 -14.30
C ASN A 241 -39.70 18.37 -14.35
N MET A 242 -39.67 17.59 -13.27
CA MET A 242 -40.14 16.19 -13.20
C MET A 242 -41.57 15.94 -13.72
N ASN A 243 -42.48 16.92 -13.60
CA ASN A 243 -43.88 16.83 -14.06
C ASN A 243 -44.19 17.80 -15.21
N SER A 244 -43.24 18.00 -16.14
CA SER A 244 -43.37 18.97 -17.24
C SER A 244 -42.99 18.36 -18.59
N ASP A 245 -43.43 18.99 -19.69
CA ASP A 245 -43.00 18.66 -21.05
C ASP A 245 -41.48 18.89 -21.28
N ASN A 246 -40.79 19.53 -20.33
CA ASN A 246 -39.35 19.78 -20.34
C ASN A 246 -38.59 18.86 -19.35
N ALA A 247 -39.12 17.66 -19.06
CA ALA A 247 -38.50 16.71 -18.15
C ALA A 247 -37.02 16.45 -18.50
N ILE A 248 -36.16 16.52 -17.49
CA ILE A 248 -34.72 16.30 -17.65
C ILE A 248 -34.42 14.81 -17.69
N GLY A 249 -33.56 14.40 -18.61
CA GLY A 249 -33.11 13.02 -18.74
C GLY A 249 -31.77 12.91 -19.46
N PHE A 250 -31.06 11.82 -19.18
CA PHE A 250 -29.70 11.59 -19.67
C PHE A 250 -29.59 10.27 -20.44
N ASN A 251 -28.77 10.25 -21.49
CA ASN A 251 -28.65 9.16 -22.45
C ASN A 251 -27.19 8.74 -22.63
N GLY A 252 -26.97 7.55 -23.22
CA GLY A 252 -25.62 7.07 -23.55
C GLY A 252 -24.74 6.99 -22.31
N GLU A 253 -23.55 7.61 -22.38
CA GLU A 253 -22.57 7.63 -21.30
C GLU A 253 -23.06 8.36 -20.03
N LEU A 254 -24.08 9.22 -20.16
CA LEU A 254 -24.69 9.91 -19.03
C LEU A 254 -25.92 9.19 -18.46
N ALA A 255 -26.29 8.02 -18.98
CA ALA A 255 -27.52 7.33 -18.54
C ALA A 255 -27.56 7.02 -17.03
N PHE A 256 -26.40 6.83 -16.39
CA PHE A 256 -26.31 6.66 -14.94
C PHE A 256 -26.84 7.88 -14.14
N LEU A 257 -26.78 9.10 -14.69
CA LEU A 257 -27.24 10.32 -14.00
C LEU A 257 -28.75 10.37 -13.73
N ASN A 258 -29.55 9.52 -14.38
CA ASN A 258 -30.97 9.38 -14.05
C ASN A 258 -31.16 8.76 -12.65
N GLU A 259 -30.28 7.82 -12.27
CA GLU A 259 -30.37 7.03 -11.04
C GLU A 259 -29.32 7.43 -9.99
N TRP A 260 -28.22 8.06 -10.41
CA TRP A 260 -27.16 8.57 -9.55
C TRP A 260 -27.67 9.44 -8.41
N ARG A 261 -27.10 9.25 -7.23
CA ARG A 261 -27.32 10.05 -6.03
C ARG A 261 -25.95 10.38 -5.44
N TYR A 262 -25.77 11.63 -5.01
CA TYR A 262 -24.55 12.06 -4.33
C TYR A 262 -24.48 11.40 -2.95
N ALA A 263 -23.63 10.37 -2.82
CA ALA A 263 -23.53 9.51 -1.64
C ALA A 263 -22.30 9.77 -0.76
N ILE A 264 -21.50 10.80 -1.09
CA ILE A 264 -20.23 11.12 -0.42
C ILE A 264 -20.38 12.24 0.62
N GLY A 265 -19.67 12.11 1.75
CA GLY A 265 -19.77 13.02 2.91
C GLY A 265 -19.03 14.36 2.75
N HIS A 266 -18.57 14.92 3.88
CA HIS A 266 -17.90 16.22 3.93
C HIS A 266 -16.64 16.22 4.81
N SER A 267 -15.54 16.78 4.28
CA SER A 267 -14.26 17.11 4.94
C SER A 267 -13.44 16.01 5.64
N ILE A 268 -14.06 15.01 6.26
CA ILE A 268 -13.40 13.95 7.04
C ILE A 268 -12.67 12.94 6.12
N LEU A 269 -11.77 12.15 6.70
CA LEU A 269 -11.05 11.09 5.97
C LEU A 269 -12.01 10.02 5.43
N THR A 270 -11.66 9.43 4.29
CA THR A 270 -12.30 8.19 3.81
C THR A 270 -11.59 6.96 4.39
N PRO A 271 -12.14 5.74 4.28
CA PRO A 271 -11.43 4.52 4.67
C PRO A 271 -10.08 4.39 3.96
N VAL A 272 -10.03 4.68 2.65
CA VAL A 272 -8.79 4.78 1.86
C VAL A 272 -7.81 5.79 2.46
N GLY A 273 -8.31 6.95 2.93
CA GLY A 273 -7.50 7.95 3.60
C GLY A 273 -6.87 7.44 4.89
N ARG A 274 -7.65 6.79 5.76
CA ARG A 274 -7.14 6.20 7.00
C ARG A 274 -6.05 5.16 6.72
N TRP A 275 -6.29 4.25 5.76
CA TRP A 275 -5.29 3.28 5.29
C TRP A 275 -4.01 3.94 4.75
N GLN A 276 -4.08 5.04 4.00
CA GLN A 276 -2.89 5.75 3.51
C GLN A 276 -1.99 6.26 4.64
N LEU A 277 -2.57 6.82 5.71
CA LEU A 277 -1.77 7.23 6.87
C LEU A 277 -1.22 6.02 7.62
N TYR A 278 -2.01 4.96 7.77
CA TYR A 278 -1.58 3.75 8.47
C TYR A 278 -0.42 3.05 7.76
N ASN A 279 -0.52 2.86 6.43
CA ASN A 279 0.57 2.38 5.59
C ASN A 279 1.80 3.31 5.69
N SER A 280 1.63 4.63 5.59
CA SER A 280 2.74 5.57 5.82
C SER A 280 3.37 5.44 7.21
N GLY A 281 2.58 5.17 8.25
CA GLY A 281 3.04 4.95 9.63
C GLY A 281 3.86 3.68 9.80
N ALA A 282 3.30 2.53 9.43
CA ALA A 282 4.00 1.24 9.41
C ALA A 282 5.23 1.30 8.49
N GLY A 283 5.09 2.01 7.37
CA GLY A 283 6.12 2.23 6.37
C GLY A 283 7.29 3.04 6.89
N PHE A 284 7.01 4.14 7.59
CA PHE A 284 8.03 4.94 8.26
C PHE A 284 8.65 4.19 9.44
N ARG A 285 7.95 3.21 10.04
CA ARG A 285 8.53 2.33 11.08
C ARG A 285 9.58 1.40 10.50
N LEU A 286 9.34 0.76 9.36
CA LEU A 286 10.37 -0.05 8.72
C LEU A 286 11.52 0.80 8.15
N LYS A 287 11.20 1.97 7.56
CA LYS A 287 12.19 2.92 7.02
C LYS A 287 13.13 3.48 8.11
N TYR A 288 12.62 3.85 9.29
CA TYR A 288 13.38 4.65 10.27
C TYR A 288 13.26 4.19 11.74
N GLY A 289 12.59 3.08 12.05
CA GLY A 289 12.18 2.69 13.41
C GLY A 289 13.33 2.53 14.40
N HIS A 290 14.45 1.96 13.95
CA HIS A 290 15.68 1.81 14.72
C HIS A 290 16.22 3.13 15.29
N LEU A 291 15.95 4.28 14.66
CA LEU A 291 16.38 5.59 15.19
C LEU A 291 15.84 5.89 16.59
N LEU A 292 14.73 5.28 17.01
CA LEU A 292 14.23 5.46 18.38
C LEU A 292 15.16 4.89 19.46
N THR A 293 16.07 3.95 19.15
CA THR A 293 17.07 3.47 20.12
C THR A 293 17.96 4.59 20.67
N LYS A 294 18.12 5.69 19.91
CA LYS A 294 18.85 6.90 20.30
C LYS A 294 18.07 7.79 21.28
N LEU A 295 16.76 7.63 21.39
CA LEU A 295 15.90 8.38 22.30
C LEU A 295 15.78 7.63 23.63
N THR A 296 16.16 8.29 24.72
CA THR A 296 16.21 7.65 26.06
C THR A 296 15.64 8.54 27.18
N SER A 297 15.48 9.83 26.90
CA SER A 297 15.11 10.89 27.85
C SER A 297 13.61 11.00 28.09
N HIS A 298 12.78 10.86 27.04
CA HIS A 298 11.33 11.07 27.07
C HIS A 298 10.64 10.36 25.89
N LYS A 299 9.29 10.34 25.86
CA LYS A 299 8.52 9.82 24.72
C LYS A 299 8.61 10.75 23.49
N PRO A 300 8.65 10.21 22.26
CA PRO A 300 8.66 11.03 21.05
C PRO A 300 7.38 11.88 20.91
N VAL A 301 7.55 13.13 20.47
CA VAL A 301 6.51 14.16 20.36
C VAL A 301 6.18 14.44 18.90
N PHE A 302 4.95 14.18 18.51
CA PHE A 302 4.40 14.40 17.18
C PHE A 302 3.51 15.64 17.19
N ARG A 303 3.31 16.32 16.04
CA ARG A 303 2.51 17.55 15.98
C ARG A 303 1.44 17.51 14.89
N THR A 304 0.25 18.02 15.15
CA THR A 304 -0.86 18.12 14.17
C THR A 304 -1.70 19.37 14.40
N THR A 305 -2.78 19.59 13.62
CA THR A 305 -3.74 20.68 13.84
C THR A 305 -5.12 20.20 14.29
N THR A 306 -5.91 21.11 14.87
CA THR A 306 -7.24 20.81 15.45
C THR A 306 -8.35 20.48 14.46
N GLN A 307 -8.12 20.49 13.13
CA GLN A 307 -9.14 20.02 12.19
C GLN A 307 -9.22 18.49 12.20
N ASP A 308 -10.44 17.95 12.24
CA ASP A 308 -10.72 16.50 12.31
C ASP A 308 -9.77 15.67 11.42
N ARG A 309 -9.80 15.87 10.10
CA ARG A 309 -8.97 15.13 9.15
C ARG A 309 -7.47 15.19 9.46
N MET A 310 -6.98 16.22 10.13
CA MET A 310 -5.58 16.36 10.53
C MET A 310 -5.27 15.60 11.81
N PHE A 311 -6.13 15.73 12.81
CA PHE A 311 -6.06 14.97 14.06
C PHE A 311 -6.19 13.47 13.80
N LYS A 312 -7.22 13.02 13.06
CA LYS A 312 -7.40 11.62 12.67
C LYS A 312 -6.26 11.12 11.76
N SER A 313 -5.66 11.98 10.92
CA SER A 313 -4.48 11.58 10.13
C SER A 313 -3.27 11.27 11.01
N ALA A 314 -3.00 12.12 12.01
CA ALA A 314 -1.92 11.88 12.96
C ALA A 314 -2.15 10.58 13.76
N ILE A 315 -3.38 10.34 14.23
CA ILE A 315 -3.75 9.11 14.93
C ILE A 315 -3.55 7.88 14.05
N ASN A 316 -4.05 7.87 12.80
CA ASN A 316 -3.92 6.70 11.93
C ASN A 316 -2.45 6.42 11.55
N TRP A 317 -1.62 7.45 11.41
CA TRP A 317 -0.18 7.28 11.20
C TRP A 317 0.52 6.74 12.47
N LEU A 318 0.20 7.28 13.65
CA LEU A 318 0.75 6.82 14.92
C LEU A 318 0.35 5.38 15.24
N ALA A 319 -0.89 5.02 14.95
CA ALA A 319 -1.39 3.66 15.07
C ALA A 319 -0.69 2.67 14.11
N GLY A 320 -0.22 3.14 12.94
CA GLY A 320 0.64 2.37 12.04
C GLY A 320 2.07 2.24 12.55
N PHE A 321 2.64 3.33 13.04
CA PHE A 321 4.04 3.38 13.49
C PHE A 321 4.28 2.66 14.83
N PHE A 322 3.32 2.68 15.75
CA PHE A 322 3.44 2.06 17.09
C PHE A 322 2.51 0.85 17.32
N GLY A 323 1.30 0.86 16.77
CA GLY A 323 0.21 -0.07 17.06
C GLY A 323 -1.09 0.66 17.45
N VAL A 324 -2.25 0.06 17.12
CA VAL A 324 -3.58 0.63 17.43
C VAL A 324 -3.81 0.68 18.95
N GLU A 325 -3.23 -0.29 19.65
CA GLU A 325 -3.35 -0.56 21.06
C GLU A 325 -2.34 0.19 21.95
N SER A 326 -1.28 0.77 21.36
CA SER A 326 -0.06 1.18 22.08
C SER A 326 0.37 2.63 21.82
N TRP A 327 -0.08 3.28 20.74
CA TRP A 327 0.48 4.57 20.33
C TRP A 327 0.33 5.69 21.38
N GLN A 328 -0.73 5.66 22.20
CA GLN A 328 -0.89 6.60 23.33
C GLN A 328 0.08 6.35 24.49
N GLU A 329 0.53 5.10 24.68
CA GLU A 329 1.52 4.76 25.71
C GLU A 329 2.95 5.04 25.22
N GLU A 330 3.18 4.96 23.90
CA GLU A 330 4.48 5.10 23.24
C GLU A 330 4.83 6.53 22.79
N SER A 331 3.86 7.46 22.73
CA SER A 331 4.10 8.79 22.14
C SER A 331 3.22 9.93 22.69
N HIS A 332 3.60 11.17 22.38
CA HIS A 332 2.79 12.37 22.62
C HIS A 332 2.34 13.01 21.31
N LEU A 333 1.16 13.64 21.30
CA LEU A 333 0.63 14.39 20.16
C LEU A 333 0.27 15.82 20.57
N SER A 334 1.08 16.80 20.16
CA SER A 334 0.83 18.23 20.33
C SER A 334 -0.11 18.75 19.24
N ILE A 335 -1.15 19.51 19.62
CA ILE A 335 -2.26 19.87 18.73
C ILE A 335 -2.37 21.40 18.58
N LEU A 336 -1.81 21.92 17.48
CA LEU A 336 -1.79 23.34 17.18
C LEU A 336 -3.17 23.80 16.71
N HIS A 337 -3.70 24.86 17.33
CA HIS A 337 -5.05 25.33 17.07
C HIS A 337 -5.14 26.01 15.69
N GLU A 338 -6.04 25.51 14.83
CA GLU A 338 -6.33 26.08 13.51
C GLU A 338 -7.51 27.05 13.63
N ALA A 339 -7.23 28.24 14.19
CA ALA A 339 -8.22 29.30 14.42
C ALA A 339 -7.57 30.70 14.43
N ARG A 340 -8.39 31.73 14.21
CA ARG A 340 -7.94 33.13 14.25
C ARG A 340 -7.42 33.53 15.62
N GLY A 341 -6.30 34.23 15.64
CA GLY A 341 -5.61 34.67 16.86
C GLY A 341 -4.63 33.65 17.45
N TYR A 342 -4.48 32.47 16.82
CA TYR A 342 -3.46 31.49 17.16
C TYR A 342 -2.33 31.52 16.12
N ASN A 343 -1.09 31.40 16.60
CA ASN A 343 0.07 31.17 15.76
C ASN A 343 0.19 29.66 15.50
N ASN A 344 0.25 29.27 14.22
CA ASN A 344 0.25 27.88 13.78
C ASN A 344 1.08 27.71 12.51
N THR A 345 2.26 27.11 12.65
CA THR A 345 3.19 26.80 11.55
C THR A 345 2.66 25.72 10.60
N LEU A 346 1.72 24.89 11.07
CA LEU A 346 1.09 23.80 10.32
C LEU A 346 -0.26 24.20 9.69
N ALA A 347 -0.75 25.43 9.93
CA ALA A 347 -1.92 26.03 9.28
C ALA A 347 -1.82 27.58 9.21
N PRO A 348 -0.88 28.12 8.41
CA PRO A 348 -0.43 29.52 8.49
C PRO A 348 -1.40 30.59 7.94
N TRP A 349 -2.53 30.23 7.32
CA TRP A 349 -3.46 31.19 6.69
C TRP A 349 -4.17 32.10 7.69
N GLU A 350 -4.49 31.64 8.89
CA GLU A 350 -5.15 32.50 9.89
C GLU A 350 -4.18 33.53 10.49
N THR A 351 -2.87 33.24 10.49
CA THR A 351 -1.82 34.22 10.82
C THR A 351 -1.48 35.11 9.60
N CYS A 352 -1.62 34.61 8.37
CA CYS A 352 -1.35 35.34 7.12
C CYS A 352 -2.60 35.56 6.23
N PRO A 353 -3.65 36.27 6.70
CA PRO A 353 -4.95 36.34 6.02
C PRO A 353 -4.95 37.33 4.85
N ARG A 354 -4.50 36.89 3.67
CA ARG A 354 -4.39 37.70 2.45
C ARG A 354 -5.13 37.10 1.25
N GLU A 355 -6.43 37.37 1.17
CA GLU A 355 -7.28 37.00 0.02
C GLU A 355 -6.77 37.54 -1.33
N ASP A 356 -6.07 38.69 -1.34
CA ASP A 356 -5.48 39.25 -2.56
C ASP A 356 -4.13 38.64 -2.96
N SER A 357 -3.63 37.66 -2.19
CA SER A 357 -2.49 36.83 -2.58
C SER A 357 -2.86 35.80 -3.65
N TYR A 358 -4.03 35.16 -3.55
CA TYR A 358 -4.47 34.09 -4.45
C TYR A 358 -4.59 34.59 -5.91
N GLN A 359 -3.70 34.12 -6.78
CA GLN A 359 -3.65 34.58 -8.18
C GLN A 359 -4.32 33.63 -9.17
N SER A 360 -4.64 32.39 -8.78
CA SER A 360 -4.99 31.33 -9.73
C SER A 360 -6.26 31.58 -10.53
N ALA A 361 -7.28 32.23 -9.96
CA ALA A 361 -8.64 32.28 -10.54
C ALA A 361 -8.66 32.71 -12.02
N LYS A 362 -7.88 33.73 -12.39
CA LYS A 362 -7.73 34.21 -13.78
C LYS A 362 -7.03 33.21 -14.71
N HIS A 363 -6.10 32.41 -14.16
CA HIS A 363 -5.32 31.41 -14.86
C HIS A 363 -6.13 30.11 -15.04
N VAL A 364 -6.76 29.63 -13.97
CA VAL A 364 -7.62 28.44 -13.94
C VAL A 364 -8.86 28.63 -14.83
N HIS A 365 -9.58 29.75 -14.69
CA HIS A 365 -10.76 30.05 -15.52
C HIS A 365 -10.41 30.10 -17.02
N ALA A 366 -9.28 30.71 -17.39
CA ALA A 366 -8.83 30.75 -18.78
C ALA A 366 -8.47 29.36 -19.33
N TRP A 367 -7.93 28.47 -18.49
CA TRP A 367 -7.56 27.12 -18.86
C TRP A 367 -8.78 26.18 -18.98
N ARG A 368 -9.66 26.13 -17.98
CA ARG A 368 -10.90 25.31 -17.99
C ARG A 368 -11.76 25.61 -19.22
N ASN A 369 -12.00 26.89 -19.52
CA ASN A 369 -12.71 27.34 -20.73
C ASN A 369 -12.04 26.97 -22.06
N LYS A 370 -10.78 26.53 -22.04
CA LYS A 370 -10.08 25.96 -23.20
C LYS A 370 -10.25 24.44 -23.25
N TYR A 371 -9.81 23.69 -22.24
CA TYR A 371 -9.70 22.23 -22.35
C TYR A 371 -11.07 21.53 -22.27
N LEU A 372 -11.94 21.91 -21.33
CA LEU A 372 -13.28 21.32 -21.18
C LEU A 372 -14.29 21.71 -22.28
N ARG A 373 -13.91 22.62 -23.18
CA ARG A 373 -14.76 23.07 -24.30
C ARG A 373 -15.27 21.94 -25.20
N ASN A 374 -14.49 20.87 -25.32
CA ASN A 374 -14.85 19.70 -26.14
C ASN A 374 -15.65 18.69 -25.32
N ALA A 375 -15.27 18.43 -24.05
CA ALA A 375 -16.04 17.65 -23.09
C ALA A 375 -17.48 18.18 -22.93
N GLN A 376 -17.65 19.47 -22.58
CA GLN A 376 -18.96 20.11 -22.44
C GLN A 376 -19.84 19.91 -23.69
N LYS A 377 -19.29 20.10 -24.90
CA LYS A 377 -20.00 19.89 -26.17
C LYS A 377 -20.25 18.42 -26.53
N ARG A 378 -19.61 17.48 -25.86
CA ARG A 378 -19.85 16.04 -25.95
C ARG A 378 -20.95 15.62 -24.98
N LEU A 379 -20.93 16.16 -23.76
CA LEU A 379 -21.86 15.83 -22.68
C LEU A 379 -23.24 16.48 -22.86
N ASN A 380 -23.34 17.76 -23.28
CA ASN A 380 -24.64 18.41 -23.57
C ASN A 380 -25.37 17.81 -24.79
N LYS A 381 -24.75 16.92 -25.57
CA LYS A 381 -25.44 16.13 -26.61
C LYS A 381 -26.15 14.89 -26.07
N GLN A 382 -25.82 14.49 -24.85
CA GLN A 382 -26.33 13.29 -24.18
C GLN A 382 -27.37 13.64 -23.09
N ALA A 383 -27.44 14.91 -22.69
CA ALA A 383 -28.50 15.45 -21.84
C ALA A 383 -29.71 15.96 -22.64
N VAL A 384 -30.88 15.90 -22.03
CA VAL A 384 -32.15 16.49 -22.48
C VAL A 384 -32.69 17.36 -21.35
N GLY A 385 -33.13 18.58 -21.67
CA GLY A 385 -33.67 19.55 -20.69
C GLY A 385 -32.63 20.22 -19.77
N TYR A 386 -31.35 19.82 -19.81
CA TYR A 386 -30.28 20.36 -18.99
C TYR A 386 -29.03 20.66 -19.83
N ASP A 387 -28.43 21.85 -19.64
CA ASP A 387 -27.16 22.26 -20.25
C ASP A 387 -26.07 22.31 -19.16
N PHE A 388 -25.02 21.50 -19.29
CA PHE A 388 -23.86 21.63 -18.40
C PHE A 388 -23.02 22.87 -18.78
N ASP A 389 -22.56 23.61 -17.77
CA ASP A 389 -21.52 24.64 -17.92
C ASP A 389 -20.10 24.08 -17.73
N ILE A 390 -19.08 24.93 -17.71
CA ILE A 390 -17.67 24.49 -17.61
C ILE A 390 -17.31 24.05 -16.18
N ASP A 391 -17.96 24.60 -15.16
CA ASP A 391 -17.69 24.23 -13.77
C ASP A 391 -18.51 22.99 -13.36
N ASP A 392 -19.68 22.74 -13.96
CA ASP A 392 -20.37 21.43 -13.89
C ASP A 392 -19.45 20.31 -14.41
N VAL A 393 -18.84 20.51 -15.58
CA VAL A 393 -17.99 19.50 -16.22
C VAL A 393 -16.66 19.34 -15.45
N PHE A 394 -16.17 20.38 -14.77
CA PHE A 394 -15.05 20.25 -13.83
C PHE A 394 -15.46 19.49 -12.56
N ALA A 395 -16.67 19.74 -12.04
CA ALA A 395 -17.21 19.03 -10.88
C ALA A 395 -17.36 17.52 -11.13
N MET A 396 -17.64 17.11 -12.37
CA MET A 396 -17.60 15.69 -12.77
C MET A 396 -16.19 15.09 -12.69
N GLN A 397 -15.14 15.84 -13.03
CA GLN A 397 -13.75 15.37 -12.86
C GLN A 397 -13.34 15.30 -11.39
N GLU A 398 -13.81 16.23 -10.54
CA GLU A 398 -13.67 16.12 -9.09
C GLU A 398 -14.49 14.96 -8.51
N LEU A 399 -15.70 14.68 -9.01
CA LEU A 399 -16.52 13.55 -8.58
C LEU A 399 -15.84 12.21 -8.85
N CYS A 400 -15.25 12.02 -10.03
CA CYS A 400 -14.40 10.86 -10.31
C CYS A 400 -13.34 10.66 -9.21
N ALA A 401 -12.60 11.72 -8.86
CA ALA A 401 -11.56 11.64 -7.83
C ALA A 401 -12.13 11.29 -6.44
N TYR A 402 -13.19 11.98 -6.01
CA TYR A 402 -13.75 11.84 -4.67
C TYR A 402 -14.57 10.56 -4.47
N GLU A 403 -15.40 10.16 -5.43
CA GLU A 403 -16.16 8.90 -5.36
C GLU A 403 -15.20 7.70 -5.39
N THR A 404 -14.18 7.69 -6.26
CA THR A 404 -13.23 6.57 -6.35
C THR A 404 -12.48 6.31 -5.03
N VAL A 405 -12.10 7.34 -4.27
CA VAL A 405 -11.45 7.17 -2.95
C VAL A 405 -12.42 7.03 -1.77
N SER A 406 -13.74 7.10 -2.00
CA SER A 406 -14.78 6.99 -0.96
C SER A 406 -15.62 5.71 -1.07
N LEU A 407 -15.92 5.32 -2.31
CA LEU A 407 -16.84 4.24 -2.71
C LEU A 407 -16.11 3.14 -3.52
N GLY A 408 -14.79 3.27 -3.72
CA GLY A 408 -13.96 2.35 -4.49
C GLY A 408 -14.04 2.50 -6.02
N TYR A 409 -15.04 3.24 -6.54
CA TYR A 409 -15.30 3.40 -7.98
C TYR A 409 -16.08 4.70 -8.27
N SER A 410 -16.10 5.13 -9.54
CA SER A 410 -16.95 6.24 -10.02
C SER A 410 -17.29 6.14 -11.50
N GLU A 411 -18.58 6.27 -11.83
CA GLU A 411 -19.08 6.39 -13.21
C GLU A 411 -18.55 7.64 -13.93
N PHE A 412 -18.21 8.72 -13.24
CA PHE A 412 -17.73 9.94 -13.89
C PHE A 412 -16.36 9.78 -14.56
N CYS A 413 -15.55 8.80 -14.16
CA CYS A 413 -14.17 8.69 -14.62
C CYS A 413 -14.05 8.35 -16.12
N HIS A 414 -14.93 7.49 -16.64
CA HIS A 414 -14.87 7.04 -18.04
C HIS A 414 -15.37 8.10 -19.04
N LEU A 415 -15.96 9.20 -18.56
CA LEU A 415 -16.52 10.27 -19.40
C LEU A 415 -15.44 11.10 -20.13
N PHE A 416 -14.20 11.09 -19.66
CA PHE A 416 -13.13 12.02 -20.03
C PHE A 416 -11.95 11.33 -20.73
N THR A 417 -11.40 11.99 -21.75
CA THR A 417 -10.22 11.49 -22.49
C THR A 417 -8.90 11.76 -21.76
N LYS A 418 -7.82 11.11 -22.20
CA LYS A 418 -6.47 11.30 -21.68
C LYS A 418 -6.02 12.77 -21.73
N GLU A 419 -6.26 13.49 -22.83
CA GLU A 419 -6.00 14.95 -22.93
C GLU A 419 -6.86 15.78 -21.95
N GLU A 420 -8.08 15.32 -21.63
CA GLU A 420 -8.96 16.00 -20.68
C GLU A 420 -8.56 15.72 -19.22
N TRP A 421 -7.91 14.60 -18.93
CA TRP A 421 -7.27 14.31 -17.64
C TRP A 421 -5.92 15.03 -17.45
N GLU A 422 -5.05 15.05 -18.47
CA GLU A 422 -3.87 15.94 -18.47
C GLU A 422 -4.26 17.41 -18.28
N GLY A 423 -5.39 17.83 -18.87
CA GLY A 423 -5.98 19.15 -18.68
C GLY A 423 -6.47 19.42 -17.26
N TYR A 424 -6.96 18.40 -16.55
CA TYR A 424 -7.42 18.48 -15.17
C TYR A 424 -6.25 18.59 -14.17
N ASP A 425 -5.24 17.71 -14.30
CA ASP A 425 -3.97 17.81 -13.55
C ASP A 425 -3.36 19.21 -13.71
N TYR A 426 -3.27 19.71 -14.95
CA TYR A 426 -2.74 21.05 -15.21
C TYR A 426 -3.65 22.19 -14.71
N SER A 427 -4.96 21.97 -14.56
CA SER A 427 -5.83 22.95 -13.89
C SER A 427 -5.51 23.07 -12.40
N TRP A 428 -5.06 21.99 -11.76
CA TRP A 428 -4.63 21.98 -10.37
C TRP A 428 -3.21 22.50 -10.18
N ASP A 429 -2.31 22.24 -11.13
CA ASP A 429 -0.98 22.85 -11.19
C ASP A 429 -1.09 24.38 -11.26
N LEU A 430 -1.98 24.90 -12.11
CA LEU A 430 -2.28 26.32 -12.20
C LEU A 430 -2.93 26.89 -10.93
N SER A 431 -3.61 26.07 -10.11
CA SER A 431 -4.13 26.55 -8.82
C SER A 431 -3.00 26.68 -7.81
N PHE A 432 -2.34 25.58 -7.48
CA PHE A 432 -1.34 25.54 -6.42
C PHE A 432 -0.13 26.43 -6.73
N TYR A 433 0.39 26.44 -7.96
CA TYR A 433 1.52 27.30 -8.31
C TYR A 433 1.24 28.79 -8.04
N TYR A 434 0.01 29.25 -8.29
CA TYR A 434 -0.39 30.67 -8.19
C TYR A 434 -1.03 31.07 -6.84
N ASP A 435 -1.37 30.09 -5.99
CA ASP A 435 -2.00 30.35 -4.69
C ASP A 435 -1.08 29.98 -3.50
N ALA A 436 -0.30 28.90 -3.59
CA ALA A 436 0.60 28.40 -2.54
C ALA A 436 2.04 28.09 -3.02
N GLY A 437 2.36 28.28 -4.31
CA GLY A 437 3.68 28.06 -4.90
C GLY A 437 4.42 29.35 -5.27
N PHE A 438 5.46 29.24 -6.08
CA PHE A 438 6.32 30.35 -6.51
C PHE A 438 5.60 31.51 -7.25
N GLY A 439 4.36 31.31 -7.70
CA GLY A 439 3.50 32.34 -8.30
C GLY A 439 2.62 33.10 -7.30
N SER A 440 2.59 32.69 -6.03
CA SER A 440 1.88 33.37 -4.93
C SER A 440 2.81 34.35 -4.19
N PRO A 441 2.34 35.57 -3.83
CA PRO A 441 3.16 36.58 -3.16
C PRO A 441 3.34 36.35 -1.66
N THR A 442 2.65 35.36 -1.06
CA THR A 442 2.71 35.06 0.39
C THR A 442 3.22 33.67 0.70
N ALA A 443 3.43 32.79 -0.29
CA ALA A 443 3.81 31.39 -0.07
C ALA A 443 5.09 31.23 0.76
N ARG A 444 6.14 32.01 0.46
CA ARG A 444 7.39 32.03 1.24
C ARG A 444 7.18 32.47 2.69
N ALA A 445 6.29 33.43 2.94
CA ALA A 445 5.98 33.90 4.29
C ALA A 445 5.13 32.89 5.07
N GLN A 446 4.19 32.20 4.41
CA GLN A 446 3.37 31.18 5.06
C GLN A 446 4.16 29.91 5.42
N GLY A 447 5.14 29.49 4.61
CA GLY A 447 6.01 28.35 4.92
C GLY A 447 7.17 28.67 5.87
N LEU A 448 7.40 29.94 6.23
CA LEU A 448 8.55 30.38 7.01
C LEU A 448 8.66 29.69 8.37
N GLY A 449 7.60 29.70 9.19
CA GLY A 449 7.70 29.23 10.57
C GLY A 449 8.08 27.75 10.69
N TRP A 450 7.66 26.88 9.76
CA TRP A 450 8.10 25.47 9.75
C TRP A 450 9.59 25.32 9.38
N VAL A 451 10.11 26.20 8.53
CA VAL A 451 11.54 26.26 8.19
C VAL A 451 12.37 26.78 9.38
N GLU A 452 11.84 27.74 10.15
CA GLU A 452 12.45 28.22 11.39
C GLU A 452 12.47 27.14 12.48
N GLU A 453 11.35 26.44 12.71
CA GLU A 453 11.26 25.27 13.60
C GLU A 453 12.22 24.15 13.18
N THR A 454 12.34 23.87 11.88
CA THR A 454 13.25 22.86 11.36
C THR A 454 14.71 23.26 11.57
N LEU A 455 15.06 24.53 11.31
CA LEU A 455 16.38 25.07 11.61
C LEU A 455 16.69 25.02 13.12
N ALA A 456 15.73 25.33 13.97
CA ALA A 456 15.81 25.22 15.42
C ALA A 456 16.12 23.78 15.89
N ARG A 457 15.39 22.79 15.38
CA ARG A 457 15.61 21.35 15.65
C ARG A 457 16.95 20.83 15.14
N LEU A 458 17.47 21.38 14.03
CA LEU A 458 18.81 21.08 13.50
C LEU A 458 19.92 21.73 14.34
N GLU A 459 19.76 23.00 14.73
CA GLU A 459 20.74 23.76 15.51
C GLU A 459 20.70 23.50 17.03
N LYS A 460 19.70 22.75 17.51
CA LYS A 460 19.44 22.46 18.93
C LYS A 460 19.20 23.73 19.76
N LYS A 461 18.32 24.61 19.24
CA LYS A 461 17.91 25.91 19.83
C LYS A 461 16.40 26.10 19.63
N THR A 462 15.77 27.06 20.32
CA THR A 462 14.40 27.48 20.00
C THR A 462 14.36 28.36 18.74
N PRO A 463 13.24 28.45 18.00
CA PRO A 463 13.12 29.25 16.78
C PRO A 463 12.94 30.76 17.01
N ALA A 464 13.46 31.30 18.13
CA ALA A 464 13.34 32.72 18.47
C ALA A 464 14.16 33.64 17.53
N PRO A 465 13.68 34.86 17.19
CA PRO A 465 12.46 35.49 17.68
C PRO A 465 11.20 35.00 16.96
N TYR A 466 10.07 34.99 17.68
CA TYR A 466 8.77 34.54 17.18
C TYR A 466 8.04 35.66 16.41
N ASP A 467 8.62 36.10 15.28
CA ASP A 467 8.07 37.16 14.41
C ASP A 467 7.37 36.64 13.14
N SER A 468 7.08 35.33 13.08
CA SER A 468 6.38 34.63 11.99
C SER A 468 5.12 33.86 12.48
N THR A 469 4.83 32.69 11.91
CA THR A 469 3.78 31.75 12.32
C THR A 469 4.16 30.86 13.51
N THR A 470 5.41 30.91 13.99
CA THR A 470 5.92 30.24 15.20
C THR A 470 5.15 30.65 16.47
N ASN A 471 5.10 29.77 17.47
CA ASN A 471 4.30 29.94 18.69
C ASN A 471 5.17 29.80 19.94
N SER A 472 5.59 30.93 20.53
CA SER A 472 6.51 30.97 21.67
C SER A 472 6.10 30.11 22.87
N THR A 473 4.80 29.92 23.11
CA THR A 473 4.32 29.10 24.25
C THR A 473 4.52 27.59 24.03
N LEU A 474 4.57 27.14 22.78
CA LEU A 474 4.87 25.74 22.45
C LEU A 474 6.36 25.56 22.15
N ASP A 475 6.96 26.51 21.45
CA ASP A 475 8.33 26.43 20.93
C ASP A 475 9.42 26.74 21.99
N GLU A 476 9.03 27.26 23.17
CA GLU A 476 9.90 27.39 24.36
C GLU A 476 9.76 26.24 25.36
N ASP A 477 8.68 25.43 25.28
CA ASP A 477 8.45 24.32 26.20
C ASP A 477 9.06 23.02 25.61
N PRO A 478 10.12 22.45 26.22
CA PRO A 478 10.77 21.24 25.72
C PRO A 478 9.85 20.01 25.77
N VAL A 479 8.71 20.04 26.45
CA VAL A 479 7.70 18.96 26.40
C VAL A 479 6.91 19.00 25.10
N THR A 480 6.64 20.18 24.54
CA THR A 480 5.85 20.33 23.29
C THR A 480 6.70 20.61 22.05
N PHE A 481 7.95 21.05 22.24
CA PHE A 481 8.97 21.22 21.20
C PHE A 481 10.36 20.72 21.65
N PRO A 482 10.52 19.40 21.93
CA PRO A 482 11.82 18.83 22.30
C PRO A 482 12.84 18.95 21.17
N LEU A 483 14.11 19.17 21.52
CA LEU A 483 15.19 19.45 20.58
C LEU A 483 16.16 18.27 20.41
N ASP A 484 16.11 17.25 21.25
CA ASP A 484 17.01 16.10 21.28
C ASP A 484 16.51 14.85 20.52
N MET A 485 15.28 14.87 19.98
CA MET A 485 14.72 13.71 19.28
C MET A 485 15.46 13.32 17.98
N PRO A 486 15.52 12.02 17.65
CA PRO A 486 16.07 11.52 16.39
C PRO A 486 15.02 11.45 15.26
N ILE A 487 13.73 11.49 15.59
CA ILE A 487 12.61 11.52 14.63
C ILE A 487 11.73 12.74 14.96
N TYR A 488 11.40 13.53 13.94
CA TYR A 488 10.39 14.58 13.98
C TYR A 488 9.36 14.33 12.90
N THR A 489 8.07 14.39 13.23
CA THR A 489 6.98 14.26 12.27
C THR A 489 5.85 15.24 12.61
N ASP A 490 5.53 16.11 11.65
CA ASP A 490 4.48 17.11 11.74
C ASP A 490 3.39 16.85 10.67
N PHE A 491 2.11 16.89 11.06
CA PHE A 491 0.98 16.68 10.16
C PHE A 491 0.35 18.02 9.76
N SER A 492 0.20 18.25 8.45
CA SER A 492 -0.27 19.52 7.88
C SER A 492 -1.09 19.33 6.58
N HIS A 493 -1.35 20.41 5.84
CA HIS A 493 -2.19 20.41 4.64
C HIS A 493 -1.35 20.58 3.35
N ASP A 494 -1.98 20.31 2.20
CA ASP A 494 -1.36 20.38 0.86
C ASP A 494 -0.75 21.75 0.54
N THR A 495 -1.41 22.82 0.93
CA THR A 495 -0.96 24.20 0.79
C THR A 495 0.32 24.48 1.57
N VAL A 496 0.51 23.85 2.74
CA VAL A 496 1.70 24.08 3.59
C VAL A 496 2.93 23.39 2.99
N ILE A 497 2.79 22.18 2.45
CA ILE A 497 3.87 21.52 1.70
C ILE A 497 4.26 22.34 0.46
N ALA A 498 3.28 22.86 -0.29
CA ALA A 498 3.54 23.75 -1.42
C ALA A 498 4.24 25.07 -1.01
N ASN A 499 3.81 25.68 0.10
CA ASN A 499 4.44 26.87 0.68
C ASN A 499 5.90 26.57 1.11
N ILE A 500 6.16 25.42 1.73
CA ILE A 500 7.51 25.00 2.16
C ILE A 500 8.42 24.75 0.95
N VAL A 501 7.94 24.11 -0.12
CA VAL A 501 8.69 23.97 -1.39
C VAL A 501 9.10 25.34 -1.97
N ALA A 502 8.23 26.35 -1.87
CA ALA A 502 8.58 27.72 -2.24
C ALA A 502 9.53 28.41 -1.24
N THR A 503 9.39 28.13 0.06
CA THR A 503 10.18 28.73 1.15
C THR A 503 11.62 28.23 1.15
N LEU A 504 11.82 26.91 1.04
CA LEU A 504 13.11 26.23 0.84
C LEU A 504 13.77 26.55 -0.51
N ASN A 505 13.20 27.46 -1.29
CA ASN A 505 13.75 28.00 -2.53
C ASN A 505 14.10 26.91 -3.56
N LEU A 506 13.27 25.87 -3.68
CA LEU A 506 13.43 24.79 -4.67
C LEU A 506 13.12 25.29 -6.10
N THR A 507 14.04 26.09 -6.65
CA THR A 507 13.78 26.88 -7.87
C THR A 507 13.62 26.03 -9.14
N GLN A 508 13.94 24.73 -9.11
CA GLN A 508 13.63 23.83 -10.22
C GLN A 508 12.13 23.82 -10.57
N PHE A 509 11.25 24.12 -9.60
CA PHE A 509 9.81 24.26 -9.81
C PHE A 509 9.32 25.71 -10.05
N ALA A 510 10.19 26.72 -9.98
CA ALA A 510 9.79 28.15 -9.98
C ALA A 510 9.39 28.72 -11.36
N THR A 511 9.29 27.89 -12.40
CA THR A 511 8.97 28.33 -13.77
C THR A 511 7.47 28.68 -13.92
N PRO A 512 7.09 29.93 -14.28
CA PRO A 512 5.69 30.34 -14.34
C PRO A 512 4.83 29.56 -15.35
N LEU A 513 3.68 29.07 -14.88
CA LEU A 513 2.77 28.21 -15.64
C LEU A 513 1.83 28.98 -16.60
N PRO A 514 1.91 28.79 -17.93
CA PRO A 514 1.07 29.49 -18.90
C PRO A 514 -0.34 28.88 -19.02
N SER A 515 -1.39 29.69 -18.81
CA SER A 515 -2.80 29.31 -18.84
C SER A 515 -3.39 28.97 -20.22
N ASN A 516 -2.56 28.77 -21.24
CA ASN A 516 -2.99 28.49 -22.61
C ASN A 516 -2.41 27.21 -23.23
N LYS A 517 -1.51 26.52 -22.53
CA LYS A 517 -0.93 25.22 -22.89
C LYS A 517 -0.32 24.56 -21.66
N ILE A 518 -0.28 23.23 -21.63
CA ILE A 518 0.64 22.51 -20.73
C ILE A 518 2.08 22.74 -21.26
N PRO A 519 3.05 23.17 -20.42
CA PRO A 519 4.45 23.18 -20.77
C PRO A 519 4.97 21.77 -21.06
N ARG A 520 5.82 21.63 -22.08
CA ARG A 520 6.71 20.46 -22.15
C ARG A 520 7.87 20.69 -21.17
N GLU A 521 8.24 19.62 -20.48
CA GLU A 521 9.41 19.61 -19.60
C GLU A 521 10.71 19.82 -20.40
N SER A 522 11.76 20.25 -19.69
CA SER A 522 13.07 20.51 -20.27
C SER A 522 14.16 19.82 -19.45
N ARG A 523 15.31 19.54 -20.08
CA ARG A 523 16.48 18.93 -19.40
C ARG A 523 17.08 19.76 -18.25
N HIS A 524 16.57 20.96 -18.00
CA HIS A 524 17.10 21.90 -17.01
C HIS A 524 16.01 22.53 -16.12
N THR A 525 14.75 22.10 -16.26
CA THR A 525 13.62 22.62 -15.45
C THR A 525 12.54 21.54 -15.32
N THR A 526 12.30 21.07 -14.10
CA THR A 526 11.10 20.30 -13.77
C THR A 526 9.86 21.17 -13.89
N ARG A 527 8.72 20.60 -14.28
CA ARG A 527 7.45 21.32 -14.25
C ARG A 527 6.89 21.26 -12.82
N TRP A 528 6.30 22.34 -12.30
CA TRP A 528 5.45 22.22 -11.12
C TRP A 528 4.32 21.23 -11.43
N ARG A 529 4.23 20.15 -10.65
CA ARG A 529 3.13 19.16 -10.68
C ARG A 529 2.60 18.97 -9.28
N THR A 530 1.39 19.43 -9.00
CA THR A 530 0.75 19.32 -7.68
C THR A 530 0.56 17.87 -7.27
N SER A 531 0.25 16.99 -8.24
CA SER A 531 0.19 15.54 -8.08
C SER A 531 1.51 14.88 -7.66
N HIS A 532 2.67 15.52 -7.89
CA HIS A 532 3.99 15.07 -7.43
C HIS A 532 4.50 15.82 -6.19
N ILE A 533 3.83 16.92 -5.77
CA ILE A 533 4.27 17.79 -4.67
C ILE A 533 3.42 17.55 -3.43
N SER A 534 2.09 17.60 -3.57
CA SER A 534 1.14 17.42 -2.48
C SER A 534 -0.08 16.56 -2.89
N PRO A 535 0.13 15.28 -3.31
CA PRO A 535 -0.95 14.28 -3.38
C PRO A 535 -1.56 14.02 -1.99
N PHE A 536 -2.66 13.28 -1.91
CA PHE A 536 -3.20 12.83 -0.62
C PHE A 536 -2.15 11.97 0.09
N ALA A 537 -2.00 12.14 1.41
CA ALA A 537 -0.91 11.56 2.20
C ALA A 537 0.52 11.87 1.69
N GLY A 538 0.68 12.89 0.83
CA GLY A 538 1.99 13.37 0.38
C GLY A 538 2.85 13.88 1.53
N ASN A 539 4.16 13.67 1.43
CA ASN A 539 5.12 13.94 2.51
C ASN A 539 6.44 14.52 1.97
N LEU A 540 7.13 15.29 2.81
CA LEU A 540 8.49 15.79 2.59
C LEU A 540 9.35 15.35 3.77
N VAL A 541 10.44 14.63 3.50
CA VAL A 541 11.38 14.10 4.49
C VAL A 541 12.76 14.72 4.29
N LEU A 542 13.27 15.37 5.33
CA LEU A 542 14.68 15.74 5.46
C LEU A 542 15.41 14.65 6.24
N GLN A 543 16.42 14.07 5.62
CA GLN A 543 17.35 13.13 6.26
C GLN A 543 18.62 13.89 6.66
N VAL A 544 19.10 13.66 7.87
CA VAL A 544 20.42 14.11 8.34
C VAL A 544 21.35 12.89 8.35
N LEU A 545 22.51 12.98 7.70
CA LEU A 545 23.44 11.85 7.52
C LEU A 545 24.84 12.18 8.05
N ASN A 546 25.49 11.22 8.70
CA ASN A 546 26.90 11.26 9.08
C ASN A 546 27.68 10.31 8.15
N CYS A 547 28.57 10.83 7.30
CA CYS A 547 29.37 10.03 6.37
C CYS A 547 30.80 9.85 6.87
N ARG A 548 31.35 8.64 6.75
CA ARG A 548 32.72 8.28 7.17
C ARG A 548 33.80 8.69 6.17
N GLY A 549 33.47 8.76 4.88
CA GLY A 549 34.43 9.03 3.81
C GLY A 549 35.38 7.86 3.52
N ASP A 550 36.32 8.08 2.60
CA ASP A 550 37.38 7.12 2.25
C ASP A 550 38.73 7.58 2.86
N ASP A 551 39.12 6.95 3.97
CA ASP A 551 40.39 7.20 4.65
C ASP A 551 41.62 6.90 3.77
N THR A 552 41.50 6.06 2.73
CA THR A 552 42.62 5.79 1.82
C THR A 552 42.93 7.02 0.95
N ALA A 553 41.89 7.75 0.53
CA ALA A 553 42.02 8.99 -0.23
C ALA A 553 42.57 10.15 0.62
N ALA A 554 42.27 10.19 1.92
CA ALA A 554 42.74 11.23 2.85
C ALA A 554 44.29 11.34 2.93
N SER A 555 45.00 10.27 2.56
CA SER A 555 46.47 10.25 2.48
C SER A 555 47.07 11.03 1.29
N ALA A 556 46.24 11.42 0.30
CA ALA A 556 46.70 11.94 -0.99
C ALA A 556 46.07 13.30 -1.38
N LYS A 557 46.70 14.40 -0.92
CA LYS A 557 46.45 15.82 -1.29
C LYS A 557 45.25 16.54 -0.66
N ALA A 558 45.19 16.63 0.66
CA ALA A 558 44.48 17.73 1.33
C ALA A 558 45.29 19.06 1.23
N GLN A 559 45.38 19.69 0.04
CA GLN A 559 46.07 21.00 -0.08
C GLN A 559 45.73 21.94 -1.29
N ASP A 560 44.72 21.65 -2.12
CA ASP A 560 44.18 22.57 -3.13
C ASP A 560 42.66 22.72 -2.92
N GLU A 561 42.10 23.93 -3.06
CA GLU A 561 40.73 24.27 -2.59
C GLU A 561 39.59 23.94 -3.59
N ASP A 562 39.89 23.53 -4.84
CA ASP A 562 38.92 23.42 -5.95
C ASP A 562 38.44 21.98 -6.28
N ALA A 563 38.44 21.06 -5.31
CA ALA A 563 38.23 19.62 -5.55
C ALA A 563 36.76 19.17 -5.80
N TRP A 564 35.95 19.95 -6.54
CA TRP A 564 34.55 19.63 -6.88
C TRP A 564 34.34 19.06 -8.30
N GLU A 565 35.39 18.75 -9.08
CA GLU A 565 35.22 18.21 -10.43
C GLU A 565 34.56 16.81 -10.49
N ILE A 566 33.70 16.63 -11.50
CA ILE A 566 32.67 15.58 -11.55
C ILE A 566 33.14 14.37 -12.37
N THR A 567 32.98 13.16 -11.82
CA THR A 567 33.19 11.87 -12.51
C THR A 567 32.07 10.89 -12.16
N LYS A 568 31.65 10.08 -13.15
CA LYS A 568 30.34 9.42 -13.24
C LYS A 568 30.24 8.04 -12.55
N THR A 569 30.74 7.91 -11.33
CA THR A 569 30.72 6.64 -10.59
C THR A 569 30.58 6.92 -9.09
N HIS A 570 29.38 6.68 -8.53
CA HIS A 570 29.04 6.59 -7.10
C HIS A 570 30.18 7.06 -6.18
N LYS A 571 30.32 8.38 -6.01
CA LYS A 571 31.40 8.94 -5.21
C LYS A 571 31.10 8.67 -3.74
N VAL A 572 32.08 8.12 -3.01
CA VAL A 572 32.08 8.20 -1.55
C VAL A 572 32.11 9.69 -1.15
N PRO A 573 31.06 10.22 -0.48
CA PRO A 573 31.07 11.60 -0.02
C PRO A 573 32.16 11.80 1.04
N PRO A 574 32.83 12.98 1.10
CA PRO A 574 33.83 13.26 2.12
C PRO A 574 33.32 13.07 3.55
N ALA A 575 34.21 12.70 4.47
CA ALA A 575 33.89 12.56 5.89
C ALA A 575 33.23 13.83 6.45
N GLY A 576 32.04 13.72 7.04
CA GLY A 576 31.29 14.90 7.49
C GLY A 576 29.79 14.67 7.67
N LYS A 577 29.06 15.75 7.98
CA LYS A 577 27.61 15.74 8.21
C LYS A 577 26.87 16.43 7.07
N TYR A 578 25.78 15.81 6.63
CA TYR A 578 25.00 16.21 5.45
C TYR A 578 23.50 16.25 5.75
N VAL A 579 22.76 16.95 4.89
CA VAL A 579 21.29 16.95 4.82
C VAL A 579 20.86 16.60 3.39
N ARG A 580 19.82 15.79 3.26
CA ARG A 580 19.19 15.41 1.99
C ARG A 580 17.67 15.58 2.08
N LEU A 581 17.02 15.96 0.98
CA LEU A 581 15.57 16.15 0.90
C LEU A 581 14.95 15.14 -0.06
N ALA A 582 13.97 14.37 0.42
CA ALA A 582 13.06 13.57 -0.39
C ALA A 582 11.63 14.15 -0.31
N LEU A 583 10.94 14.24 -1.44
CA LEU A 583 9.56 14.70 -1.55
C LEU A 583 8.75 13.58 -2.23
N ASN A 584 7.82 12.98 -1.49
CA ASN A 584 7.06 11.80 -1.92
C ASN A 584 8.01 10.68 -2.44
N ASP A 585 8.99 10.31 -1.61
CA ASP A 585 10.11 9.39 -1.90
C ASP A 585 11.11 9.83 -3.02
N ALA A 586 10.86 10.90 -3.78
CA ALA A 586 11.81 11.37 -4.81
C ALA A 586 12.88 12.31 -4.22
N VAL A 587 14.17 12.02 -4.44
CA VAL A 587 15.29 12.87 -3.97
C VAL A 587 15.45 14.12 -4.85
N HIS A 588 15.72 15.27 -4.23
CA HIS A 588 15.78 16.57 -4.90
C HIS A 588 17.15 17.28 -4.82
N ASP A 589 17.53 17.91 -5.94
CA ASP A 589 18.67 18.82 -6.04
C ASP A 589 18.44 20.13 -5.25
N LEU A 590 19.26 20.32 -4.21
CA LEU A 590 19.27 21.50 -3.34
C LEU A 590 20.14 22.66 -3.89
N SER A 591 21.04 22.40 -4.84
CA SER A 591 21.95 23.42 -5.41
C SER A 591 21.25 24.45 -6.29
N SER A 592 20.03 24.13 -6.72
CA SER A 592 19.19 25.01 -7.54
C SER A 592 18.72 26.29 -6.83
N GLY A 593 18.85 26.40 -5.49
CA GLY A 593 18.43 27.59 -4.75
C GLY A 593 18.95 27.76 -3.32
N LEU A 594 19.71 26.81 -2.78
CA LEU A 594 20.44 26.96 -1.52
C LEU A 594 21.95 27.08 -1.82
N ASP A 595 22.79 27.44 -0.83
CA ASP A 595 24.27 27.43 -0.93
C ASP A 595 24.85 26.00 -0.87
N CYS A 596 24.12 25.05 -1.47
CA CYS A 596 24.48 23.65 -1.58
C CYS A 596 25.23 23.41 -2.89
N PRO A 597 26.31 22.60 -2.89
CA PRO A 597 26.91 22.12 -4.13
C PRO A 597 25.97 21.14 -4.85
N PHE A 598 26.13 20.96 -6.16
CA PHE A 598 25.39 19.94 -6.90
C PHE A 598 26.00 18.55 -6.62
N ASP A 599 25.14 17.61 -6.26
CA ASP A 599 25.50 16.24 -5.86
C ASP A 599 24.43 15.27 -6.42
N ASP A 600 24.85 14.14 -7.00
CA ASP A 600 23.93 13.19 -7.65
C ASP A 600 23.22 12.23 -6.67
N GLU A 601 23.69 12.14 -5.42
CA GLU A 601 22.97 11.53 -4.29
C GLU A 601 22.05 12.52 -3.56
N GLY A 602 22.06 13.81 -3.93
CA GLY A 602 21.26 14.89 -3.34
C GLY A 602 21.78 15.42 -2.00
N LEU A 603 23.05 15.19 -1.67
CA LEU A 603 23.66 15.58 -0.39
C LEU A 603 24.06 17.07 -0.36
N CYS A 604 23.66 17.79 0.68
CA CYS A 604 24.16 19.13 1.00
C CYS A 604 24.91 19.13 2.34
N PRO A 605 26.12 19.72 2.45
CA PRO A 605 26.83 19.83 3.73
C PRO A 605 26.00 20.56 4.79
N PHE A 606 25.98 20.04 6.03
CA PHE A 606 25.09 20.50 7.10
C PHE A 606 25.22 22.01 7.41
N ASP A 607 26.44 22.53 7.47
CA ASP A 607 26.71 23.95 7.73
C ASP A 607 26.26 24.86 6.58
N ARG A 608 26.30 24.36 5.33
CA ARG A 608 25.81 25.07 4.14
C ARG A 608 24.28 25.09 4.11
N PHE A 609 23.64 23.96 4.40
CA PHE A 609 22.19 23.86 4.50
C PHE A 609 21.61 24.79 5.58
N THR A 610 22.13 24.70 6.81
CA THR A 610 21.68 25.56 7.93
C THR A 610 21.95 27.05 7.67
N SER A 611 23.10 27.42 7.11
CA SER A 611 23.38 28.81 6.70
C SER A 611 22.46 29.31 5.57
N SER A 612 22.04 28.41 4.67
CA SER A 612 21.04 28.72 3.65
C SER A 612 19.65 28.95 4.26
N LEU A 613 19.24 28.16 5.25
CA LEU A 613 17.96 28.38 5.95
C LEU A 613 17.95 29.71 6.73
N ARG A 614 19.06 30.10 7.37
CA ARG A 614 19.19 31.45 7.96
C ARG A 614 19.03 32.56 6.92
N THR A 615 19.60 32.37 5.73
CA THR A 615 19.49 33.33 4.62
C THR A 615 18.06 33.39 4.08
N VAL A 616 17.38 32.24 3.94
CA VAL A 616 15.96 32.15 3.58
C VAL A 616 15.10 32.90 4.60
N ARG A 617 15.36 32.74 5.90
CA ARG A 617 14.69 33.47 6.98
C ARG A 617 14.88 34.99 6.82
N ASP A 618 16.13 35.44 6.74
CA ASP A 618 16.46 36.87 6.69
C ASP A 618 16.02 37.55 5.37
N GLU A 619 15.71 36.79 4.31
CA GLU A 619 15.06 37.29 3.08
C GLU A 619 13.55 37.56 3.21
N ILE A 620 12.86 36.95 4.17
CA ILE A 620 11.39 36.90 4.22
C ILE A 620 10.85 37.82 5.31
N ASP A 621 10.31 38.96 4.89
CA ASP A 621 9.68 39.94 5.77
C ASP A 621 8.20 39.60 5.97
N PHE A 622 7.94 38.68 6.92
CA PHE A 622 6.60 38.18 7.24
C PHE A 622 5.60 39.32 7.51
N ALA A 623 6.00 40.32 8.27
CA ALA A 623 5.16 41.48 8.59
C ALA A 623 4.77 42.29 7.35
N LYS A 624 5.69 42.52 6.40
CA LYS A 624 5.40 43.19 5.12
C LYS A 624 4.57 42.33 4.18
N ASP A 625 4.87 41.03 4.10
CA ASP A 625 4.26 40.18 3.08
C ASP A 625 2.86 39.71 3.52
N CYS A 626 2.66 39.35 4.79
CA CYS A 626 1.35 39.00 5.34
C CYS A 626 0.51 40.22 5.77
N HIS A 627 1.10 41.30 6.31
CA HIS A 627 0.33 42.44 6.86
C HIS A 627 0.61 43.81 6.21
N GLY A 628 1.58 43.90 5.29
CA GLY A 628 1.98 45.15 4.64
C GLY A 628 1.02 45.63 3.54
N LYS A 629 1.07 46.94 3.28
CA LYS A 629 0.15 47.63 2.36
C LYS A 629 0.58 47.53 0.89
N TRP A 630 0.52 46.32 0.35
CA TRP A 630 0.63 46.02 -1.08
C TRP A 630 -0.71 45.54 -1.66
N SER A 631 -0.84 45.52 -2.99
CA SER A 631 -1.95 44.87 -3.71
C SER A 631 -1.51 44.43 -5.11
N MET A 632 -2.10 43.35 -5.63
CA MET A 632 -1.75 42.76 -6.93
C MET A 632 -2.38 43.52 -8.11
N GLY A 633 -1.87 44.72 -8.37
CA GLY A 633 -2.30 45.55 -9.50
C GLY A 633 -1.98 44.96 -10.89
N PRO A 634 -2.60 45.43 -11.99
CA PRO A 634 -2.56 44.79 -13.32
C PRO A 634 -1.18 44.63 -14.00
N HIS A 635 -0.12 45.16 -13.39
CA HIS A 635 1.25 45.14 -13.89
C HIS A 635 2.26 44.63 -12.84
N ALA A 636 1.79 44.21 -11.67
CA ALA A 636 2.61 43.48 -10.70
C ALA A 636 2.90 42.07 -11.21
N LYS A 637 4.08 41.52 -10.88
CA LYS A 637 4.42 40.13 -11.14
C LYS A 637 5.04 39.51 -9.91
N VAL A 638 4.55 38.35 -9.48
CA VAL A 638 5.32 37.51 -8.56
C VAL A 638 6.49 36.91 -9.34
N SER A 639 7.66 36.90 -8.73
CA SER A 639 8.86 36.18 -9.19
C SER A 639 9.52 35.57 -7.97
N ASN A 640 9.71 34.24 -7.98
CA ASN A 640 10.26 33.50 -6.86
C ASN A 640 9.56 33.78 -5.50
N GLY A 641 8.22 33.76 -5.50
CA GLY A 641 7.40 34.06 -4.32
C GLY A 641 7.34 35.54 -3.89
N GLN A 642 8.08 36.46 -4.53
CA GLN A 642 8.12 37.88 -4.15
C GLN A 642 7.48 38.82 -5.19
N ILE A 643 6.86 39.91 -4.73
CA ILE A 643 6.23 40.91 -5.60
C ILE A 643 7.30 41.80 -6.27
N THR A 644 7.45 41.64 -7.58
CA THR A 644 8.31 42.49 -8.41
C THR A 644 7.50 43.58 -9.13
N SER A 645 8.07 44.78 -9.20
CA SER A 645 7.52 45.89 -9.99
C SER A 645 8.35 46.10 -11.27
N LEU A 646 7.67 46.25 -12.41
CA LEU A 646 8.32 46.49 -13.69
C LEU A 646 9.12 47.81 -13.65
N LYS A 647 10.42 47.74 -13.97
CA LYS A 647 11.27 48.93 -14.03
C LYS A 647 10.71 49.93 -15.06
N LYS A 648 10.75 51.23 -14.75
CA LYS A 648 10.16 52.32 -15.59
C LYS A 648 10.61 52.34 -17.06
N SER A 649 11.71 51.65 -17.39
CA SER A 649 12.18 51.39 -18.75
C SER A 649 11.22 50.50 -19.57
N GLU A 650 10.57 49.51 -18.96
CA GLU A 650 9.76 48.52 -19.66
C GLU A 650 8.32 49.00 -19.89
N MET A 651 7.74 49.73 -18.93
CA MET A 651 6.47 50.43 -19.12
C MET A 651 6.49 51.34 -20.37
N ARG A 652 7.65 51.95 -20.68
CA ARG A 652 7.81 52.76 -21.90
C ARG A 652 7.74 51.94 -23.20
N ARG A 653 8.11 50.66 -23.20
CA ARG A 653 7.96 49.79 -24.38
C ARG A 653 6.49 49.39 -24.59
N SER A 654 5.77 49.02 -23.53
CA SER A 654 4.35 48.69 -23.62
C SER A 654 3.48 49.91 -23.97
N ALA A 655 3.81 51.10 -23.45
CA ALA A 655 3.09 52.34 -23.76
C ALA A 655 3.16 52.72 -25.25
N VAL A 656 4.31 52.53 -25.90
CA VAL A 656 4.46 52.78 -27.35
C VAL A 656 3.58 51.86 -28.17
N LEU A 657 3.39 50.60 -27.75
CA LEU A 657 2.48 49.67 -28.41
C LEU A 657 1.00 50.04 -28.19
N TYR A 658 0.63 50.47 -26.97
CA TYR A 658 -0.73 50.91 -26.66
C TYR A 658 -1.15 52.18 -27.40
N VAL A 659 -0.24 53.16 -27.57
CA VAL A 659 -0.52 54.38 -28.34
C VAL A 659 -0.78 54.08 -29.82
N ALA A 660 -0.11 53.06 -30.39
CA ALA A 660 -0.36 52.63 -31.77
C ALA A 660 -1.76 51.99 -31.96
N VAL A 661 -2.27 51.27 -30.96
CA VAL A 661 -3.60 50.63 -31.00
C VAL A 661 -4.72 51.63 -30.66
N ALA A 662 -4.51 52.50 -29.67
CA ALA A 662 -5.50 53.51 -29.27
C ALA A 662 -5.85 54.50 -30.40
N ALA A 663 -4.90 54.77 -31.30
CA ALA A 663 -5.13 55.61 -32.48
C ALA A 663 -6.14 55.00 -33.50
N ALA A 664 -6.40 53.69 -33.45
CA ALA A 664 -7.24 52.99 -34.41
C ALA A 664 -8.71 52.80 -33.97
N LEU A 665 -9.05 53.10 -32.70
CA LEU A 665 -10.37 52.79 -32.11
C LEU A 665 -11.20 54.03 -31.71
N ASN A 666 -10.77 55.23 -32.08
CA ASN A 666 -11.51 56.47 -31.80
C ASN A 666 -12.66 56.68 -32.83
N SER A 667 -13.75 55.93 -32.66
CA SER A 667 -15.04 56.18 -33.33
C SER A 667 -16.20 55.60 -32.50
N PHE A 668 -17.29 56.37 -32.39
CA PHE A 668 -18.55 56.08 -31.68
C PHE A 668 -18.58 56.18 -30.13
N SER A 669 -18.87 57.41 -29.67
CA SER A 669 -19.99 57.78 -28.77
C SER A 669 -20.42 56.78 -27.66
N THR A 670 -20.16 56.99 -26.35
CA THR A 670 -20.67 58.01 -25.38
C THR A 670 -22.05 57.73 -24.74
N LEU A 671 -22.18 58.09 -23.44
CA LEU A 671 -23.35 57.98 -22.53
C LEU A 671 -23.51 56.60 -21.85
N ALA A 672 -23.77 56.46 -20.54
CA ALA A 672 -23.87 57.46 -19.44
C ALA A 672 -23.51 56.86 -18.06
N THR A 673 -23.48 57.69 -17.01
CA THR A 673 -23.19 57.36 -15.58
C THR A 673 -24.19 58.10 -14.65
N PRO A 674 -24.12 58.03 -13.30
CA PRO A 674 -24.27 56.84 -12.44
C PRO A 674 -25.27 57.08 -11.26
N ILE A 675 -25.56 56.07 -10.42
CA ILE A 675 -26.10 56.21 -9.05
C ILE A 675 -25.33 55.24 -8.11
N ALA A 676 -25.26 55.53 -6.80
CA ALA A 676 -24.41 54.83 -5.83
C ALA A 676 -25.01 54.74 -4.40
N SER A 677 -24.29 54.04 -3.51
CA SER A 677 -24.21 54.24 -2.04
C SER A 677 -24.90 53.24 -1.09
N SER A 678 -24.26 53.10 0.10
CA SER A 678 -24.73 52.50 1.36
C SER A 678 -24.74 50.95 1.46
N TYR A 679 -24.58 50.32 2.64
CA TYR A 679 -24.53 50.82 4.05
C TYR A 679 -23.40 50.13 4.87
N ALA A 680 -23.12 50.60 6.10
CA ALA A 680 -22.21 49.96 7.08
C ALA A 680 -22.60 50.32 8.54
N GLY A 681 -22.22 49.50 9.56
CA GLY A 681 -22.24 49.88 10.98
C GLY A 681 -22.37 48.74 12.04
N SER A 682 -21.85 49.00 13.26
CA SER A 682 -21.90 48.21 14.53
C SER A 682 -21.21 46.82 14.54
N GLN A 683 -20.30 46.42 15.44
CA GLN A 683 -19.68 46.95 16.68
C GLN A 683 -20.39 46.68 18.04
N THR A 684 -19.55 46.40 19.08
CA THR A 684 -19.79 46.24 20.56
C THR A 684 -20.62 45.04 21.04
N SER A 685 -20.48 44.48 22.27
CA SER A 685 -19.35 44.18 23.21
C SER A 685 -19.94 43.72 24.57
N ASP A 686 -19.33 42.80 25.32
CA ASP A 686 -19.52 42.64 26.80
C ASP A 686 -18.48 41.68 27.44
N GLU A 687 -18.39 41.62 28.78
CA GLU A 687 -17.21 41.16 29.55
C GLU A 687 -17.54 40.35 30.85
N LEU A 688 -16.56 39.57 31.34
CA LEU A 688 -16.44 38.94 32.70
C LEU A 688 -17.42 37.79 33.10
N PRO A 689 -17.15 36.99 34.16
CA PRO A 689 -15.96 36.92 35.04
C PRO A 689 -15.29 35.51 35.16
N THR A 690 -14.12 35.46 35.81
CA THR A 690 -13.40 34.25 36.26
C THR A 690 -13.81 33.76 37.66
N PRO A 691 -13.51 32.48 37.99
CA PRO A 691 -13.14 32.09 39.36
C PRO A 691 -11.75 31.41 39.43
N THR A 692 -11.28 31.12 40.65
CA THR A 692 -9.85 30.91 40.96
C THR A 692 -9.52 29.57 41.62
N VAL A 693 -8.30 29.07 41.35
CA VAL A 693 -7.34 28.40 42.27
C VAL A 693 -7.87 27.38 43.28
N TYR A 694 -7.31 26.17 43.23
CA TYR A 694 -6.98 25.40 44.42
C TYR A 694 -5.55 24.87 44.33
N ASP A 695 -4.92 24.71 45.49
CA ASP A 695 -3.51 24.32 45.70
C ASP A 695 -3.45 23.34 46.89
N SER A 696 -2.70 22.24 46.74
CA SER A 696 -1.83 21.69 47.80
C SER A 696 -1.18 20.36 47.40
N GLU A 697 0.14 20.37 47.50
CA GLU A 697 1.09 19.27 47.63
C GLU A 697 0.58 17.97 48.27
N ARG A 698 1.18 16.83 47.86
CA ARG A 698 1.60 15.81 48.83
C ARG A 698 2.81 15.00 48.38
N VAL A 699 3.86 15.06 49.21
CA VAL A 699 5.12 14.33 49.07
C VAL A 699 4.94 12.86 49.43
N PHE A 700 5.60 11.96 48.69
CA PHE A 700 6.21 10.75 49.24
C PHE A 700 7.54 10.46 48.54
N GLU A 701 8.64 10.66 49.25
CA GLU A 701 9.96 10.13 48.90
C GLU A 701 10.00 8.63 49.18
N LEU A 702 10.77 7.87 48.40
CA LEU A 702 11.46 6.68 48.89
C LEU A 702 12.72 6.41 48.05
N GLU A 703 13.78 5.98 48.71
CA GLU A 703 15.14 5.95 48.17
C GLU A 703 15.53 4.61 47.52
N GLN A 704 16.49 4.68 46.58
CA GLN A 704 17.60 3.74 46.32
C GLN A 704 17.34 2.22 46.40
N GLY A 705 17.67 1.40 45.40
CA GLY A 705 18.39 1.65 44.14
C GLY A 705 19.32 0.48 43.79
N PHE A 706 19.68 0.32 42.52
CA PHE A 706 20.67 -0.66 42.06
C PHE A 706 21.68 -0.01 41.12
N ARG A 707 22.97 -0.28 41.34
CA ARG A 707 24.06 0.09 40.42
C ARG A 707 24.52 -1.15 39.66
N GLY A 708 24.21 -1.21 38.36
CA GLY A 708 25.02 -1.93 37.38
C GLY A 708 25.93 -0.91 36.70
N ASP A 709 27.21 -1.24 36.51
CA ASP A 709 28.17 -0.30 35.92
C ASP A 709 28.09 -0.34 34.39
N SER A 710 28.31 0.80 33.74
CA SER A 710 28.10 0.96 32.30
C SER A 710 29.38 1.46 31.61
N SER A 711 29.97 0.61 30.77
CA SER A 711 31.08 0.99 29.89
C SER A 711 31.19 0.08 28.67
N ASN A 712 31.72 0.62 27.58
CA ASN A 712 32.09 -0.08 26.34
C ASN A 712 30.94 -0.64 25.48
N GLY A 713 29.92 0.18 25.24
CA GLY A 713 29.08 0.04 24.04
C GLY A 713 29.87 0.38 22.78
N ALA A 714 30.59 -0.60 22.24
CA ALA A 714 31.21 -0.53 20.92
C ALA A 714 30.32 -1.28 19.93
N LEU A 715 29.87 -0.59 18.88
CA LEU A 715 29.00 -1.18 17.85
C LEU A 715 29.76 -2.28 17.08
N PRO A 716 29.21 -3.50 16.93
CA PRO A 716 29.66 -4.40 15.88
C PRO A 716 29.25 -3.78 14.54
N HIS A 717 30.23 -3.41 13.72
CA HIS A 717 29.96 -2.87 12.39
C HIS A 717 29.40 -3.96 11.47
N LEU A 718 28.07 -4.00 11.29
CA LEU A 718 27.45 -4.74 10.17
C LEU A 718 27.82 -4.03 8.85
N SER A 719 28.89 -4.49 8.22
CA SER A 719 29.33 -4.06 6.90
C SER A 719 28.62 -4.87 5.80
N LEU A 720 27.29 -4.79 5.75
CA LEU A 720 26.52 -5.35 4.62
C LEU A 720 26.83 -4.51 3.36
N GLN A 721 27.62 -5.07 2.45
CA GLN A 721 27.82 -4.46 1.12
C GLN A 721 26.65 -4.87 0.22
N ALA A 722 25.79 -3.92 -0.12
CA ALA A 722 24.59 -4.16 -0.91
C ALA A 722 24.92 -4.83 -2.26
N THR A 723 24.51 -6.09 -2.40
CA THR A 723 24.57 -6.84 -3.66
C THR A 723 23.65 -6.15 -4.68
N LYS A 724 24.23 -5.65 -5.79
CA LYS A 724 23.50 -4.81 -6.76
C LYS A 724 22.60 -5.63 -7.71
N GLN A 725 21.61 -6.32 -7.15
CA GLN A 725 20.49 -6.91 -7.86
C GLN A 725 19.28 -5.97 -7.79
N ALA A 726 18.60 -5.76 -8.92
CA ALA A 726 17.51 -4.80 -9.01
C ALA A 726 16.16 -5.47 -8.70
N TYR A 727 15.63 -5.20 -7.50
CA TYR A 727 14.37 -5.76 -7.00
C TYR A 727 13.14 -4.98 -7.55
N PRO A 728 12.24 -5.61 -8.34
CA PRO A 728 11.07 -4.93 -8.91
C PRO A 728 9.82 -5.01 -8.01
N TYR A 729 9.21 -3.85 -7.74
CA TYR A 729 7.93 -3.73 -7.03
C TYR A 729 6.73 -4.07 -7.94
N THR A 730 5.75 -4.81 -7.42
CA THR A 730 4.54 -5.27 -8.14
C THR A 730 3.31 -5.22 -7.23
N HIS A 731 2.11 -5.18 -7.80
CA HIS A 731 0.86 -4.75 -7.13
C HIS A 731 0.23 -5.71 -6.09
N ASP A 732 0.79 -6.89 -5.86
CA ASP A 732 0.10 -8.00 -5.19
C ASP A 732 0.51 -8.22 -3.71
N TYR A 733 1.52 -7.50 -3.22
CA TYR A 733 2.05 -7.62 -1.86
C TYR A 733 2.15 -6.24 -1.19
N PRO A 734 2.25 -6.16 0.16
CA PRO A 734 2.53 -4.91 0.86
C PRO A 734 3.73 -4.18 0.25
N SER A 735 3.49 -2.96 -0.25
CA SER A 735 4.39 -2.21 -1.15
C SER A 735 5.76 -1.87 -0.58
N ILE A 736 5.93 -2.02 0.73
CA ILE A 736 7.20 -1.81 1.43
C ILE A 736 8.15 -3.02 1.42
N LEU A 737 7.66 -4.22 1.08
CA LEU A 737 8.50 -5.42 1.04
C LEU A 737 9.42 -5.39 -0.19
N VAL A 738 10.72 -5.62 0.02
CA VAL A 738 11.67 -5.84 -1.06
C VAL A 738 11.49 -7.27 -1.56
N ARG A 739 10.84 -7.44 -2.72
CA ARG A 739 10.54 -8.77 -3.29
C ARG A 739 11.83 -9.54 -3.61
N PRO A 740 12.13 -10.69 -2.96
CA PRO A 740 13.38 -11.41 -3.16
C PRO A 740 13.51 -12.07 -4.55
N VAL A 741 14.74 -12.44 -4.92
CA VAL A 741 15.08 -13.13 -6.17
C VAL A 741 15.78 -14.44 -5.87
N ALA A 742 15.40 -15.51 -6.57
CA ALA A 742 16.05 -16.81 -6.46
C ALA A 742 17.45 -16.83 -7.09
N ALA A 743 18.33 -17.70 -6.61
CA ALA A 743 19.73 -17.83 -7.01
C ALA A 743 19.96 -18.02 -8.53
N ASP A 744 19.01 -18.67 -9.22
CA ASP A 744 19.03 -18.93 -10.66
C ASP A 744 18.01 -18.09 -11.45
N ALA A 745 17.52 -17.00 -10.86
CA ALA A 745 16.61 -16.02 -11.48
C ALA A 745 17.27 -14.65 -11.64
N SER A 746 16.96 -13.96 -12.73
CA SER A 746 17.52 -12.63 -13.04
C SER A 746 16.82 -11.51 -12.27
N THR A 747 15.51 -11.63 -12.03
CA THR A 747 14.64 -10.63 -11.36
C THR A 747 13.46 -11.30 -10.66
N ALA A 748 12.82 -10.63 -9.69
CA ALA A 748 11.60 -11.14 -9.04
C ALA A 748 10.35 -11.13 -9.95
N ALA A 749 10.49 -10.69 -11.21
CA ALA A 749 9.47 -10.83 -12.24
C ALA A 749 9.62 -12.12 -13.07
N GLU A 750 10.74 -12.84 -12.92
CA GLU A 750 10.98 -14.13 -13.57
C GLU A 750 10.39 -15.29 -12.75
N PHE A 751 10.41 -15.17 -11.42
CA PHE A 751 9.84 -16.12 -10.47
C PHE A 751 9.45 -15.40 -9.18
N ASP A 752 8.30 -15.75 -8.61
CA ASP A 752 7.78 -15.15 -7.38
C ASP A 752 8.15 -16.01 -6.16
N VAL A 753 9.30 -15.72 -5.57
CA VAL A 753 9.79 -16.43 -4.36
C VAL A 753 8.75 -16.41 -3.24
N MET A 754 8.07 -15.27 -3.06
CA MET A 754 7.08 -15.08 -2.00
C MET A 754 5.82 -15.93 -2.19
N GLU A 755 5.45 -16.24 -3.44
CA GLU A 755 4.33 -17.15 -3.72
C GLU A 755 4.63 -18.59 -3.30
N ASN A 756 5.91 -18.93 -3.12
CA ASN A 756 6.35 -20.27 -2.74
C ASN A 756 6.57 -20.44 -1.23
N TRP A 757 6.16 -19.48 -0.38
CA TRP A 757 6.37 -19.55 1.08
C TRP A 757 5.30 -20.32 1.88
N GLY A 758 4.46 -21.13 1.22
CA GLY A 758 3.41 -21.89 1.92
C GLY A 758 2.45 -20.97 2.68
N VAL A 759 2.09 -21.30 3.92
CA VAL A 759 1.27 -20.40 4.77
C VAL A 759 1.99 -19.14 5.24
N ASN A 760 3.32 -19.08 5.10
CA ASN A 760 4.12 -17.89 5.44
C ASN A 760 4.17 -16.86 4.31
N MET A 761 3.46 -17.10 3.21
CA MET A 761 3.20 -16.14 2.15
C MET A 761 2.36 -14.94 2.66
N PRO A 762 2.81 -13.68 2.49
CA PRO A 762 2.00 -12.49 2.71
C PRO A 762 0.76 -12.45 1.80
N TYR A 763 -0.31 -11.78 2.24
CA TYR A 763 -1.61 -11.91 1.59
C TYR A 763 -1.61 -11.60 0.08
N LYS A 764 -2.15 -12.54 -0.72
CA LYS A 764 -2.41 -12.41 -2.17
C LYS A 764 -3.77 -13.02 -2.50
N SER A 765 -4.43 -12.56 -3.56
CA SER A 765 -5.68 -13.18 -4.02
C SER A 765 -5.43 -14.54 -4.66
N ALA A 766 -6.22 -15.54 -4.29
CA ALA A 766 -6.11 -16.91 -4.83
C ALA A 766 -6.75 -17.08 -6.23
N THR A 767 -7.19 -15.98 -6.86
CA THR A 767 -7.93 -15.98 -8.15
C THR A 767 -7.12 -16.49 -9.35
N SER A 768 -5.79 -16.54 -9.28
CA SER A 768 -4.93 -17.17 -10.28
C SER A 768 -4.56 -18.62 -9.96
N VAL A 769 -4.84 -19.11 -8.75
CA VAL A 769 -4.17 -20.29 -8.17
C VAL A 769 -5.09 -21.51 -8.02
N ILE A 770 -6.36 -21.32 -7.67
CA ILE A 770 -7.28 -22.43 -7.36
C ILE A 770 -8.11 -22.83 -8.59
N LEU A 771 -8.67 -21.87 -9.34
CA LEU A 771 -9.57 -22.10 -10.49
C LEU A 771 -9.46 -20.99 -11.54
N ASN A 772 -10.01 -21.23 -12.73
CA ASN A 772 -10.33 -20.15 -13.69
C ASN A 772 -11.36 -19.22 -13.04
N ALA A 773 -10.94 -18.04 -12.58
CA ALA A 773 -11.74 -17.19 -11.69
C ALA A 773 -13.12 -16.80 -12.24
N THR A 774 -14.17 -17.24 -11.53
CA THR A 774 -15.41 -16.46 -11.40
C THR A 774 -15.15 -15.24 -10.53
N THR A 775 -15.91 -14.16 -10.75
CA THR A 775 -15.66 -12.88 -10.07
C THR A 775 -16.10 -12.90 -8.59
N PRO A 776 -15.32 -12.31 -7.66
CA PRO A 776 -15.71 -12.17 -6.26
C PRO A 776 -16.86 -11.18 -6.04
N TYR A 777 -17.17 -10.34 -7.03
CA TYR A 777 -18.40 -9.53 -7.00
C TYR A 777 -19.64 -10.44 -7.08
N PRO A 778 -20.79 -10.02 -6.51
CA PRO A 778 -22.04 -10.78 -6.66
C PRO A 778 -22.49 -10.88 -8.14
N PRO A 779 -23.27 -11.92 -8.50
CA PRO A 779 -23.88 -12.03 -9.83
C PRO A 779 -24.74 -10.82 -10.21
N GLN A 780 -24.90 -10.56 -11.50
CA GLN A 780 -25.62 -9.37 -11.97
C GLN A 780 -27.10 -9.42 -11.57
N GLY A 781 -27.54 -8.43 -10.76
CA GLY A 781 -28.90 -8.36 -10.24
C GLY A 781 -29.11 -9.05 -8.88
N CYS A 782 -28.06 -9.62 -8.29
CA CYS A 782 -28.04 -10.01 -6.90
C CYS A 782 -27.62 -8.84 -5.98
N THR A 783 -28.11 -8.86 -4.75
CA THR A 783 -27.71 -7.95 -3.67
C THR A 783 -27.20 -8.76 -2.49
N VAL A 784 -26.14 -8.32 -1.83
CA VAL A 784 -25.65 -8.96 -0.60
C VAL A 784 -26.62 -8.63 0.53
N ARG A 785 -27.09 -9.65 1.25
CA ARG A 785 -27.99 -9.53 2.41
C ARG A 785 -27.26 -9.75 3.74
N GLY A 786 -26.21 -10.56 3.74
CA GLY A 786 -25.33 -10.70 4.88
C GLY A 786 -24.01 -11.36 4.54
N VAL A 787 -23.04 -11.25 5.43
CA VAL A 787 -21.71 -11.84 5.31
C VAL A 787 -21.23 -12.43 6.64
N THR A 788 -20.59 -13.59 6.55
CA THR A 788 -19.88 -14.22 7.67
C THR A 788 -18.42 -14.43 7.26
N LEU A 789 -17.49 -13.77 7.95
CA LEU A 789 -16.07 -13.77 7.69
C LEU A 789 -15.31 -14.53 8.78
N LEU A 790 -14.49 -15.50 8.38
CA LEU A 790 -13.47 -16.15 9.19
C LEU A 790 -12.09 -15.68 8.67
N GLN A 791 -11.27 -15.10 9.54
CA GLN A 791 -10.11 -14.30 9.15
C GLN A 791 -8.86 -14.67 9.96
N ARG A 792 -7.79 -15.15 9.30
CA ARG A 792 -6.49 -15.40 9.92
C ARG A 792 -5.87 -14.11 10.44
N HIS A 793 -5.01 -14.19 11.46
CA HIS A 793 -4.00 -13.16 11.69
C HIS A 793 -3.14 -12.92 10.43
N ALA A 794 -2.51 -11.74 10.39
CA ALA A 794 -1.56 -11.39 9.33
C ALA A 794 -0.10 -11.72 9.70
N GLU A 795 0.84 -11.14 8.97
CA GLU A 795 2.27 -11.46 9.01
C GLU A 795 2.87 -11.26 10.43
N ARG A 796 3.33 -12.36 11.05
CA ARG A 796 3.87 -12.41 12.43
C ARG A 796 5.39 -12.66 12.47
N TYR A 797 6.00 -12.44 13.62
CA TYR A 797 7.30 -13.03 13.97
C TYR A 797 7.18 -14.58 14.06
N PRO A 798 8.29 -15.32 13.93
CA PRO A 798 8.32 -16.78 14.13
C PRO A 798 7.87 -17.16 15.55
N SER A 799 7.39 -18.39 15.68
CA SER A 799 7.00 -19.03 16.94
C SER A 799 8.13 -19.90 17.49
N SER A 800 7.89 -20.60 18.59
CA SER A 800 8.80 -21.65 19.09
C SER A 800 8.85 -22.92 18.23
N TRP A 801 8.05 -23.00 17.16
CA TRP A 801 7.93 -24.18 16.28
C TRP A 801 8.37 -23.91 14.83
N ASP A 802 8.86 -22.69 14.54
CA ASP A 802 9.36 -22.30 13.23
C ASP A 802 10.89 -22.51 13.16
N GLN A 803 11.37 -23.24 12.15
CA GLN A 803 12.76 -23.74 12.02
C GLN A 803 13.79 -22.60 11.89
N ALA A 804 13.34 -21.38 11.62
CA ALA A 804 14.14 -20.15 11.67
C ALA A 804 14.89 -19.96 13.00
N LYS A 805 14.29 -20.36 14.14
CA LYS A 805 14.96 -20.26 15.44
C LYS A 805 15.99 -21.38 15.65
N ASP A 806 15.69 -22.59 15.19
CA ASP A 806 16.57 -23.75 15.37
C ASP A 806 17.89 -23.57 14.62
N PHE A 807 17.85 -23.04 13.39
CA PHE A 807 19.07 -22.66 12.66
C PHE A 807 19.89 -21.58 13.41
N ALA A 808 19.24 -20.60 14.06
CA ALA A 808 19.95 -19.55 14.78
C ALA A 808 20.70 -20.09 16.02
N ASP A 809 20.02 -20.95 16.79
CA ASP A 809 20.62 -21.60 17.95
C ASP A 809 21.71 -22.62 17.51
N SER A 810 21.51 -23.34 16.39
CA SER A 810 22.49 -24.22 15.74
C SER A 810 23.75 -23.46 15.29
N LEU A 811 23.58 -22.34 14.59
CA LEU A 811 24.67 -21.44 14.16
C LEU A 811 25.46 -20.92 15.38
N SER A 812 24.77 -20.52 16.44
CA SER A 812 25.41 -20.06 17.67
C SER A 812 26.18 -21.17 18.38
N ALA A 813 25.71 -22.42 18.33
CA ALA A 813 26.44 -23.59 18.84
C ALA A 813 27.68 -23.90 17.98
N MET A 814 27.54 -24.02 16.66
CA MET A 814 28.64 -24.32 15.73
C MET A 814 29.81 -23.34 15.88
N VAL A 815 29.53 -22.04 16.00
CA VAL A 815 30.56 -21.01 16.17
C VAL A 815 31.08 -20.95 17.62
N GLY A 816 30.21 -21.15 18.62
CA GLY A 816 30.58 -21.11 20.03
C GLY A 816 31.46 -22.28 20.51
N GLU A 817 31.38 -23.46 19.88
CA GLU A 817 32.16 -24.64 20.26
C GLU A 817 33.59 -24.69 19.69
N ASN A 818 33.93 -23.85 18.70
CA ASN A 818 35.15 -24.01 17.89
C ASN A 818 36.11 -22.81 17.98
N ASP A 819 37.21 -22.96 18.72
CA ASP A 819 38.28 -21.96 18.80
C ASP A 819 39.57 -22.35 18.05
N GLY A 820 40.46 -21.36 17.85
CA GLY A 820 41.79 -21.56 17.28
C GLY A 820 41.80 -22.08 15.84
N GLU A 821 42.52 -23.18 15.61
CA GLU A 821 42.68 -23.78 14.25
C GLU A 821 41.39 -24.44 13.73
N ASN A 822 40.42 -24.72 14.61
CA ASN A 822 39.13 -25.31 14.26
C ASN A 822 38.03 -24.27 14.04
N ALA A 823 38.31 -22.97 14.20
CA ALA A 823 37.29 -21.91 14.15
C ALA A 823 36.43 -21.99 12.88
N VAL A 824 35.11 -21.86 13.05
CA VAL A 824 34.16 -21.86 11.94
C VAL A 824 34.26 -20.54 11.16
N GLY A 825 34.10 -20.62 9.84
CA GLY A 825 34.04 -19.45 8.97
C GLY A 825 33.20 -19.72 7.73
N PHE A 826 32.61 -18.66 7.18
CA PHE A 826 31.74 -18.71 6.01
C PHE A 826 32.33 -17.90 4.86
N ILE A 827 32.15 -18.34 3.61
CA ILE A 827 32.72 -17.70 2.42
C ILE A 827 31.69 -17.57 1.28
N ASP A 828 32.05 -16.79 0.26
CA ASP A 828 31.22 -16.48 -0.91
C ASP A 828 29.81 -16.03 -0.49
N GLU A 829 28.74 -16.65 -0.98
CA GLU A 829 27.34 -16.33 -0.65
C GLU A 829 26.97 -16.45 0.83
N LEU A 830 27.77 -17.14 1.66
CA LEU A 830 27.54 -17.24 3.11
C LEU A 830 28.36 -16.25 3.94
N GLU A 831 29.19 -15.36 3.35
CA GLU A 831 30.12 -14.49 4.10
C GLU A 831 29.41 -13.62 5.16
N PHE A 832 28.14 -13.26 4.96
CA PHE A 832 27.34 -12.50 5.93
C PHE A 832 27.12 -13.23 7.27
N LEU A 833 27.13 -14.58 7.29
CA LEU A 833 26.95 -15.38 8.49
C LEU A 833 28.09 -15.20 9.50
N ASN A 834 29.27 -14.73 9.07
CA ASN A 834 30.38 -14.42 9.98
C ASN A 834 30.06 -13.30 10.98
N THR A 835 29.08 -12.43 10.69
CA THR A 835 28.64 -11.34 11.57
C THR A 835 27.13 -11.32 11.84
N TYR A 836 26.39 -12.32 11.35
CA TYR A 836 24.95 -12.43 11.52
C TYR A 836 24.54 -12.63 12.98
N LYS A 837 23.47 -11.95 13.39
CA LYS A 837 22.80 -12.11 14.70
C LYS A 837 21.31 -12.22 14.46
N TYR A 838 20.65 -13.18 15.12
CA TYR A 838 19.23 -13.44 14.95
C TYR A 838 18.41 -12.22 15.43
N PRO A 839 17.69 -11.51 14.53
CA PRO A 839 17.11 -10.20 14.83
C PRO A 839 15.62 -10.25 15.18
N LEU A 840 15.01 -11.44 15.21
CA LEU A 840 13.55 -11.60 15.24
C LEU A 840 13.02 -11.73 16.67
N GLY A 841 11.78 -11.26 16.88
CA GLY A 841 11.01 -11.51 18.09
C GLY A 841 10.32 -12.88 18.08
N THR A 842 9.36 -13.07 18.99
CA THR A 842 8.52 -14.28 19.03
C THR A 842 7.04 -13.92 18.95
N ASP A 843 6.33 -14.62 18.07
CA ASP A 843 4.87 -14.69 17.88
C ASP A 843 4.09 -13.40 17.59
N LYS A 844 4.62 -12.22 17.93
CA LYS A 844 3.93 -10.93 17.80
C LYS A 844 3.61 -10.57 16.35
N LEU A 845 2.50 -9.86 16.16
CA LEU A 845 2.15 -9.29 14.86
C LEU A 845 3.16 -8.21 14.45
N THR A 846 3.67 -8.30 13.21
CA THR A 846 4.65 -7.32 12.69
C THR A 846 3.98 -5.99 12.29
N SER A 847 4.78 -4.99 11.93
CA SER A 847 4.27 -3.75 11.33
C SER A 847 3.59 -4.00 9.99
N VAL A 848 4.10 -4.95 9.20
CA VAL A 848 3.46 -5.42 7.95
C VAL A 848 2.14 -6.11 8.27
N GLY A 849 2.11 -7.02 9.26
CA GLY A 849 0.88 -7.70 9.67
C GLY A 849 -0.24 -6.73 10.07
N ARG A 850 0.08 -5.70 10.86
CA ARG A 850 -0.90 -4.65 11.18
C ARG A 850 -1.36 -3.87 9.94
N GLN A 851 -0.46 -3.54 9.03
CA GLN A 851 -0.79 -2.88 7.75
C GLN A 851 -1.73 -3.75 6.89
N THR A 852 -1.44 -5.04 6.73
CA THR A 852 -2.28 -5.99 5.98
C THR A 852 -3.69 -6.07 6.57
N MET A 853 -3.81 -6.15 7.90
CA MET A 853 -5.14 -6.19 8.55
C MET A 853 -5.91 -4.88 8.42
N MET A 854 -5.26 -3.73 8.58
CA MET A 854 -5.85 -2.41 8.30
C MET A 854 -6.36 -2.32 6.85
N GLU A 855 -5.63 -2.90 5.90
CA GLU A 855 -6.03 -2.97 4.49
C GLU A 855 -7.21 -3.91 4.25
N ARG A 856 -7.21 -5.13 4.80
CA ARG A 856 -8.37 -6.05 4.72
C ARG A 856 -9.63 -5.43 5.32
N GLY A 857 -9.51 -4.75 6.46
CA GLY A 857 -10.62 -3.99 7.07
C GLY A 857 -11.12 -2.83 6.21
N THR A 858 -10.21 -2.10 5.58
CA THR A 858 -10.54 -1.02 4.62
C THR A 858 -11.22 -1.54 3.36
N ARG A 859 -10.75 -2.68 2.81
CA ARG A 859 -11.37 -3.41 1.69
C ARG A 859 -12.76 -3.89 2.06
N PHE A 860 -12.94 -4.43 3.27
CA PHE A 860 -14.24 -4.86 3.79
C PHE A 860 -15.23 -3.70 3.91
N ALA A 861 -14.78 -2.52 4.37
CA ALA A 861 -15.60 -1.30 4.42
C ALA A 861 -16.09 -0.87 3.03
N LEU A 862 -15.23 -0.95 2.01
CA LEU A 862 -15.57 -0.57 0.63
C LEU A 862 -16.50 -1.59 -0.05
N LEU A 863 -16.36 -2.89 0.24
CA LEU A 863 -17.19 -3.94 -0.36
C LEU A 863 -18.54 -4.14 0.34
N TYR A 864 -18.58 -4.02 1.67
CA TYR A 864 -19.74 -4.42 2.49
C TYR A 864 -20.27 -3.31 3.40
N GLY A 865 -19.72 -2.09 3.33
CA GLY A 865 -20.09 -0.97 4.21
C GLY A 865 -21.57 -0.60 4.21
N GLN A 866 -22.33 -0.89 3.15
CA GLN A 866 -23.79 -0.69 3.12
C GLN A 866 -24.55 -1.59 4.12
N LEU A 867 -23.96 -2.72 4.54
CA LEU A 867 -24.52 -3.58 5.59
C LEU A 867 -24.28 -3.01 7.00
N LEU A 868 -23.45 -1.96 7.17
CA LEU A 868 -23.23 -1.32 8.47
C LEU A 868 -24.42 -0.47 8.92
N ASP A 869 -25.28 -0.02 8.00
CA ASP A 869 -26.48 0.77 8.32
C ASP A 869 -27.46 0.03 9.26
N THR A 870 -27.42 -1.31 9.30
CA THR A 870 -28.25 -2.12 10.22
C THR A 870 -27.81 -2.00 11.69
N PHE A 871 -26.59 -1.53 11.96
CA PHE A 871 -26.01 -1.40 13.30
C PHE A 871 -26.18 0.03 13.88
N SER A 872 -27.21 0.75 13.45
CA SER A 872 -27.47 2.14 13.85
C SER A 872 -28.04 2.29 15.27
N GLU A 873 -28.58 1.23 15.88
CA GLU A 873 -29.12 1.24 17.25
C GLU A 873 -28.38 0.31 18.24
N HIS A 874 -27.43 -0.51 17.78
CA HIS A 874 -26.66 -1.43 18.62
C HIS A 874 -25.26 -1.69 18.06
N LYS A 875 -24.33 -2.14 18.93
CA LYS A 875 -22.99 -2.53 18.49
C LYS A 875 -23.01 -3.81 17.65
N MET A 876 -22.03 -3.94 16.77
CA MET A 876 -21.71 -5.20 16.09
C MET A 876 -20.85 -6.08 17.00
N VAL A 877 -21.25 -7.33 17.20
CA VAL A 877 -20.43 -8.35 17.87
C VAL A 877 -19.41 -8.91 16.89
N VAL A 878 -18.17 -9.00 17.33
CA VAL A 878 -17.01 -9.53 16.61
C VAL A 878 -16.27 -10.47 17.56
N ARG A 879 -15.80 -11.61 17.08
CA ARG A 879 -15.09 -12.60 17.92
C ARG A 879 -13.64 -12.73 17.49
N THR A 880 -12.75 -12.91 18.46
CA THR A 880 -11.33 -13.21 18.29
C THR A 880 -10.93 -14.17 19.40
N THR A 881 -9.71 -14.69 19.34
CA THR A 881 -9.09 -15.41 20.44
C THR A 881 -8.17 -14.51 21.28
N THR A 882 -7.58 -15.02 22.36
CA THR A 882 -6.78 -14.26 23.35
C THR A 882 -5.32 -13.98 22.97
N GLU A 883 -4.72 -14.68 22.00
CA GLU A 883 -3.32 -14.45 21.61
C GLU A 883 -3.05 -13.01 21.13
N GLN A 884 -1.83 -12.51 21.41
CA GLN A 884 -1.43 -11.15 21.04
C GLN A 884 -1.58 -10.89 19.53
N ARG A 885 -1.15 -11.83 18.68
CA ARG A 885 -1.24 -11.70 17.21
C ARG A 885 -2.68 -11.64 16.71
N MET A 886 -3.57 -12.36 17.38
CA MET A 886 -5.00 -12.43 17.07
C MET A 886 -5.70 -11.14 17.46
N PHE A 887 -5.53 -10.71 18.71
CA PHE A 887 -6.11 -9.49 19.24
C PHE A 887 -5.60 -8.23 18.52
N ALA A 888 -4.31 -8.16 18.16
CA ALA A 888 -3.74 -7.07 17.37
C ALA A 888 -4.27 -7.08 15.92
N SER A 889 -4.45 -8.26 15.31
CA SER A 889 -5.02 -8.40 13.97
C SER A 889 -6.47 -7.91 13.93
N ALA A 890 -7.27 -8.30 14.93
CA ALA A 890 -8.64 -7.83 15.10
C ALA A 890 -8.71 -6.30 15.26
N LYS A 891 -7.89 -5.71 16.15
CA LYS A 891 -7.84 -4.24 16.33
C LYS A 891 -7.46 -3.50 15.05
N ALA A 892 -6.45 -3.97 14.31
CA ALA A 892 -6.03 -3.35 13.05
C ALA A 892 -7.12 -3.44 11.97
N PHE A 893 -7.80 -4.59 11.82
CA PHE A 893 -8.92 -4.74 10.89
C PHE A 893 -10.09 -3.81 11.25
N LEU A 894 -10.46 -3.74 12.53
CA LEU A 894 -11.57 -2.90 12.99
C LEU A 894 -11.26 -1.40 12.86
N ALA A 895 -10.01 -1.00 13.04
CA ALA A 895 -9.53 0.35 12.73
C ALA A 895 -9.59 0.67 11.22
N GLY A 896 -9.37 -0.30 10.34
CA GLY A 896 -9.62 -0.14 8.90
C GLY A 896 -11.11 0.08 8.60
N LEU A 897 -11.95 -0.80 9.16
CA LEU A 897 -13.39 -0.83 8.94
C LEU A 897 -14.10 0.44 9.43
N PHE A 898 -14.02 0.73 10.73
CA PHE A 898 -14.74 1.87 11.34
C PHE A 898 -13.88 3.12 11.47
N GLY A 899 -12.57 2.97 11.65
CA GLY A 899 -11.65 4.02 12.06
C GLY A 899 -11.24 3.89 13.52
N GLU A 900 -10.54 4.89 14.02
CA GLU A 900 -10.13 5.01 15.42
C GLU A 900 -11.27 4.98 16.46
N GLU A 901 -12.54 5.12 16.04
CA GLU A 901 -13.75 5.03 16.88
C GLU A 901 -14.40 3.62 16.86
N TRP A 902 -13.73 2.60 16.32
CA TRP A 902 -14.25 1.22 16.21
C TRP A 902 -14.76 0.64 17.55
N ASN A 903 -14.16 1.04 18.67
CA ASN A 903 -14.55 0.65 20.01
C ASN A 903 -15.97 1.13 20.40
N GLU A 904 -16.48 2.18 19.75
CA GLU A 904 -17.84 2.69 19.96
C GLU A 904 -18.86 1.82 19.22
N HIS A 905 -18.49 1.33 18.03
CA HIS A 905 -19.34 0.51 17.16
C HIS A 905 -19.30 -1.01 17.46
N VAL A 906 -18.26 -1.51 18.11
CA VAL A 906 -18.00 -2.96 18.24
C VAL A 906 -18.03 -3.46 19.68
N HIS A 907 -18.53 -4.69 19.88
CA HIS A 907 -18.28 -5.51 21.06
C HIS A 907 -17.36 -6.67 20.66
N LEU A 908 -16.07 -6.56 21.03
CA LEU A 908 -15.05 -7.55 20.72
C LEU A 908 -15.00 -8.62 21.80
N VAL A 909 -15.42 -9.83 21.47
CA VAL A 909 -15.46 -11.02 22.33
C VAL A 909 -14.16 -11.81 22.14
N GLN A 910 -13.57 -12.28 23.24
CA GLN A 910 -12.35 -13.09 23.24
C GLN A 910 -12.67 -14.53 23.68
N GLN A 911 -12.28 -15.52 22.86
CA GLN A 911 -12.25 -16.94 23.23
C GLN A 911 -10.85 -17.28 23.79
N ILE A 912 -10.78 -18.05 24.87
CA ILE A 912 -9.52 -18.34 25.59
C ILE A 912 -8.77 -19.49 24.90
N GLU A 913 -7.45 -19.32 24.72
CA GLU A 913 -6.55 -20.28 24.07
C GLU A 913 -5.75 -21.11 25.09
N GLU A 914 -6.44 -21.69 26.07
CA GLU A 914 -5.85 -22.55 27.11
C GLU A 914 -6.47 -23.96 27.08
N ASP A 915 -5.75 -24.97 27.59
CA ASP A 915 -6.27 -26.33 27.76
C ASP A 915 -7.56 -26.35 28.59
N GLY A 916 -8.57 -27.08 28.10
CA GLY A 916 -9.85 -27.25 28.80
C GLY A 916 -10.87 -26.12 28.62
N TYR A 917 -10.60 -25.15 27.74
CA TYR A 917 -11.59 -24.19 27.26
C TYR A 917 -12.07 -24.55 25.84
N ASN A 918 -13.38 -24.54 25.63
CA ASN A 918 -13.95 -24.71 24.30
C ASN A 918 -13.75 -23.44 23.46
N SER A 919 -13.17 -23.59 22.27
CA SER A 919 -12.93 -22.51 21.31
C SER A 919 -13.17 -23.01 19.89
N THR A 920 -14.06 -22.35 19.15
CA THR A 920 -14.31 -22.58 17.72
C THR A 920 -13.31 -21.86 16.83
N LEU A 921 -12.46 -21.02 17.42
CA LEU A 921 -11.50 -20.15 16.72
C LEU A 921 -10.03 -20.52 17.00
N ASN A 922 -9.79 -21.46 17.92
CA ASN A 922 -8.58 -22.28 18.02
C ASN A 922 -9.02 -23.66 18.53
N VAL A 923 -9.07 -24.64 17.63
CA VAL A 923 -9.68 -25.95 17.93
C VAL A 923 -8.68 -26.93 18.57
N TRP A 924 -7.37 -26.68 18.44
CA TRP A 924 -6.29 -27.55 18.92
C TRP A 924 -6.48 -28.00 20.37
N ASN A 925 -6.73 -27.06 21.29
CA ASN A 925 -6.94 -27.32 22.72
C ASN A 925 -8.21 -28.16 23.05
N THR A 926 -9.04 -28.46 22.05
CA THR A 926 -10.29 -29.25 22.18
C THR A 926 -10.27 -30.56 21.39
N CYS A 927 -9.31 -30.76 20.49
CA CYS A 927 -9.12 -31.97 19.68
C CYS A 927 -7.62 -32.38 19.70
N ASN A 928 -6.98 -32.29 20.88
CA ASN A 928 -5.53 -32.44 21.08
C ASN A 928 -5.06 -33.91 21.06
N ARG A 929 -5.12 -34.52 19.89
CA ARG A 929 -4.79 -35.94 19.68
C ARG A 929 -3.30 -36.12 19.26
N PRO A 930 -2.42 -36.74 20.08
CA PRO A 930 -0.97 -36.75 19.83
C PRO A 930 -0.49 -37.52 18.59
N ASP A 931 -1.35 -38.35 17.99
CA ASP A 931 -1.11 -39.12 16.79
C ASP A 931 -1.88 -38.57 15.56
N ALA A 932 -2.59 -37.44 15.67
CA ALA A 932 -3.26 -36.82 14.53
C ALA A 932 -2.31 -36.08 13.57
N ASP A 933 -1.14 -35.63 14.02
CA ASP A 933 -0.17 -34.94 13.16
C ASP A 933 0.52 -35.94 12.21
N GLN A 934 -0.10 -36.12 11.03
CA GLN A 934 0.50 -36.79 9.87
C GLN A 934 1.07 -35.79 8.86
N GLY A 935 1.09 -34.49 9.21
CA GLY A 935 1.67 -33.42 8.41
C GLY A 935 3.19 -33.42 8.54
N ASP A 936 3.69 -33.38 9.77
CA ASP A 936 5.11 -33.14 10.07
C ASP A 936 6.07 -34.21 9.50
N PRO A 937 5.83 -35.53 9.68
CA PRO A 937 6.78 -36.55 9.20
C PRO A 937 6.95 -36.55 7.67
N ARG A 938 5.94 -36.08 6.93
CA ARG A 938 5.98 -35.97 5.47
C ARG A 938 6.70 -34.69 5.01
N LYS A 939 6.59 -33.60 5.79
CA LYS A 939 7.39 -32.38 5.59
C LYS A 939 8.88 -32.69 5.80
N GLU A 940 9.25 -33.37 6.88
CA GLU A 940 10.64 -33.78 7.17
C GLU A 940 11.22 -34.72 6.09
N HIS A 941 10.46 -35.75 5.67
CA HIS A 941 10.87 -36.66 4.61
C HIS A 941 11.09 -35.93 3.27
N TRP A 942 10.16 -35.03 2.91
CA TRP A 942 10.28 -34.22 1.71
C TRP A 942 11.47 -33.24 1.77
N GLN A 943 11.71 -32.55 2.90
CA GLN A 943 12.91 -31.73 3.12
C GLN A 943 14.19 -32.54 2.88
N ASN A 944 14.25 -33.77 3.37
CA ASN A 944 15.36 -34.70 3.15
C ASN A 944 15.55 -35.13 1.68
N ILE A 945 14.56 -34.91 0.80
CA ILE A 945 14.65 -35.12 -0.65
C ILE A 945 15.13 -33.85 -1.35
N TYR A 946 14.43 -32.70 -1.23
CA TYR A 946 14.72 -31.53 -2.07
C TYR A 946 15.87 -30.64 -1.57
N LEU A 947 16.19 -30.64 -0.27
CA LEU A 947 17.29 -29.82 0.28
C LEU A 947 18.64 -30.53 0.36
N ARG A 948 18.75 -31.80 -0.03
CA ARG A 948 20.00 -32.56 0.10
C ARG A 948 21.14 -31.94 -0.73
N ASP A 949 20.86 -31.67 -2.00
CA ASP A 949 21.81 -31.01 -2.91
C ASP A 949 22.09 -29.55 -2.46
N ALA A 950 21.12 -28.90 -1.80
CA ALA A 950 21.28 -27.56 -1.23
C ALA A 950 22.22 -27.58 0.00
N ALA A 951 22.07 -28.56 0.89
CA ALA A 951 22.92 -28.74 2.07
C ALA A 951 24.36 -29.10 1.68
N ASP A 952 24.57 -30.00 0.72
CA ASP A 952 25.91 -30.28 0.17
C ASP A 952 26.52 -29.01 -0.48
N ARG A 953 25.72 -28.25 -1.25
CA ARG A 953 26.13 -27.00 -1.92
C ARG A 953 26.55 -25.93 -0.91
N LEU A 954 25.70 -25.62 0.07
CA LEU A 954 25.96 -24.57 1.06
C LEU A 954 27.04 -24.98 2.07
N SER A 955 27.11 -26.26 2.46
CA SER A 955 28.22 -26.78 3.28
C SER A 955 29.58 -26.60 2.62
N SER A 956 29.67 -26.68 1.29
CA SER A 956 30.90 -26.39 0.54
C SER A 956 31.39 -24.93 0.65
N LYS A 957 30.55 -24.02 1.18
CA LYS A 957 30.86 -22.61 1.49
C LYS A 957 31.14 -22.35 2.97
N THR A 958 31.23 -23.42 3.76
CA THR A 958 31.64 -23.37 5.18
C THR A 958 33.07 -23.88 5.35
N VAL A 959 33.71 -23.47 6.44
CA VAL A 959 35.03 -23.93 6.87
C VAL A 959 34.90 -24.44 8.29
N ASN A 960 35.39 -25.66 8.54
CA ASN A 960 35.30 -26.41 9.80
C ASN A 960 33.88 -26.72 10.31
N ALA A 961 32.84 -26.53 9.48
CA ALA A 961 31.45 -26.89 9.77
C ALA A 961 30.84 -27.74 8.63
N ASN A 962 29.58 -28.13 8.79
CA ASN A 962 28.72 -28.69 7.73
C ASN A 962 27.27 -28.38 8.12
N LEU A 963 26.45 -27.94 7.17
CA LEU A 963 25.03 -27.65 7.39
C LEU A 963 24.19 -28.91 7.19
N THR A 964 23.18 -29.11 8.03
CA THR A 964 22.18 -30.17 7.90
C THR A 964 21.05 -29.76 6.96
N VAL A 965 20.13 -30.69 6.67
CA VAL A 965 18.87 -30.38 5.98
C VAL A 965 17.99 -29.44 6.83
N GLU A 966 17.98 -29.64 8.15
CA GLU A 966 17.24 -28.82 9.12
C GLU A 966 17.79 -27.38 9.16
N ASP A 967 19.11 -27.20 9.22
CA ASP A 967 19.76 -25.87 9.14
C ASP A 967 19.34 -25.11 7.89
N VAL A 968 19.35 -25.80 6.74
CA VAL A 968 19.05 -25.22 5.42
C VAL A 968 17.56 -24.94 5.25
N ALA A 969 16.67 -25.72 5.88
CA ALA A 969 15.26 -25.38 5.98
C ALA A 969 15.02 -24.16 6.86
N GLY A 970 15.70 -24.05 8.01
CA GLY A 970 15.66 -22.86 8.88
C GLY A 970 16.15 -21.59 8.18
N MET A 971 17.09 -21.69 7.24
CA MET A 971 17.46 -20.58 6.34
C MET A 971 16.31 -20.16 5.41
N GLN A 972 15.46 -21.08 4.94
CA GLN A 972 14.28 -20.75 4.12
C GLN A 972 13.16 -20.10 4.96
N ASP A 973 12.93 -20.58 6.18
CA ASP A 973 12.04 -19.92 7.15
C ASP A 973 12.52 -18.49 7.46
N LEU A 974 13.83 -18.30 7.68
CA LEU A 974 14.41 -16.97 7.93
C LEU A 974 14.21 -16.01 6.76
N CYS A 975 14.37 -16.47 5.50
CA CYS A 975 14.06 -15.66 4.33
C CYS A 975 12.64 -15.06 4.39
N ALA A 976 11.64 -15.88 4.72
CA ALA A 976 10.26 -15.42 4.84
C ALA A 976 10.07 -14.46 6.03
N TYR A 977 10.49 -14.88 7.23
CA TYR A 977 10.25 -14.12 8.46
C TYR A 977 11.06 -12.82 8.58
N GLU A 978 12.31 -12.79 8.13
CA GLU A 978 13.10 -11.54 8.07
C GLU A 978 12.54 -10.59 7.01
N THR A 979 12.17 -11.07 5.82
CA THR A 979 11.57 -10.18 4.81
C THR A 979 10.28 -9.56 5.34
N ILE A 980 9.47 -10.32 6.08
CA ILE A 980 8.25 -9.85 6.74
C ILE A 980 8.52 -8.84 7.87
N ALA A 981 9.48 -9.12 8.76
CA ALA A 981 9.71 -8.31 9.96
C ALA A 981 10.61 -7.08 9.70
N LEU A 982 11.58 -7.24 8.80
CA LEU A 982 12.64 -6.29 8.50
C LEU A 982 12.57 -5.71 7.09
N GLY A 983 11.67 -6.18 6.22
CA GLY A 983 11.47 -5.68 4.86
C GLY A 983 12.38 -6.30 3.77
N TYR A 984 13.40 -7.06 4.17
CA TYR A 984 14.34 -7.78 3.30
C TYR A 984 15.01 -8.94 4.09
N SER A 985 15.70 -9.85 3.41
CA SER A 985 16.54 -10.90 4.02
C SER A 985 17.68 -11.29 3.10
N GLU A 986 18.86 -11.58 3.69
CA GLU A 986 20.00 -12.11 2.94
C GLU A 986 19.85 -13.60 2.61
N PHE A 987 19.07 -14.38 3.37
CA PHE A 987 18.92 -15.82 3.12
C PHE A 987 18.19 -16.14 1.80
N CYS A 988 17.35 -15.23 1.30
CA CYS A 988 16.47 -15.52 0.18
C CYS A 988 17.20 -15.82 -1.15
N HIS A 989 18.36 -15.21 -1.37
CA HIS A 989 19.10 -15.35 -2.62
C HIS A 989 20.00 -16.59 -2.68
N LEU A 990 20.07 -17.37 -1.58
CA LEU A 990 20.81 -18.63 -1.50
C LEU A 990 20.14 -19.78 -2.27
N PHE A 991 18.84 -19.65 -2.56
CA PHE A 991 17.97 -20.72 -3.04
C PHE A 991 17.44 -20.49 -4.46
N THR A 992 17.50 -21.54 -5.27
CA THR A 992 17.00 -21.62 -6.64
C THR A 992 15.48 -21.75 -6.71
N LYS A 993 14.91 -21.53 -7.90
CA LYS A 993 13.49 -21.70 -8.18
C LYS A 993 12.95 -23.09 -7.81
N ALA A 994 13.75 -24.15 -7.98
CA ALA A 994 13.37 -25.52 -7.63
C ALA A 994 13.39 -25.79 -6.11
N GLU A 995 14.37 -25.23 -5.39
CA GLU A 995 14.43 -25.31 -3.92
C GLU A 995 13.29 -24.50 -3.27
N TRP A 996 12.83 -23.42 -3.92
CA TRP A 996 11.61 -22.70 -3.52
C TRP A 996 10.31 -23.44 -3.82
N GLU A 997 10.15 -24.03 -5.03
CA GLU A 997 8.99 -24.91 -5.31
C GLU A 997 8.91 -26.07 -4.30
N GLY A 998 10.05 -26.62 -3.87
CA GLY A 998 10.15 -27.64 -2.83
C GLY A 998 9.69 -27.16 -1.45
N TYR A 999 10.12 -25.96 -1.03
CA TYR A 999 9.72 -25.35 0.25
C TYR A 999 8.20 -25.12 0.34
N GLY A 1000 7.61 -24.53 -0.70
CA GLY A 1000 6.15 -24.34 -0.77
C GLY A 1000 5.38 -25.67 -0.71
N TYR A 1001 5.89 -26.71 -1.39
CA TYR A 1001 5.29 -28.04 -1.38
C TYR A 1001 5.45 -28.77 -0.03
N GLY A 1002 6.48 -28.45 0.76
CA GLY A 1002 6.59 -28.94 2.14
C GLY A 1002 5.45 -28.44 3.03
N TYR A 1003 5.05 -27.17 2.88
CA TYR A 1003 3.86 -26.63 3.55
C TYR A 1003 2.54 -27.12 2.93
N ASP A 1004 2.52 -27.51 1.65
CA ASP A 1004 1.38 -28.22 1.06
C ASP A 1004 1.18 -29.59 1.73
N LEU A 1005 2.26 -30.38 1.89
CA LEU A 1005 2.26 -31.69 2.55
C LEU A 1005 1.87 -31.62 4.04
N TYR A 1006 2.38 -30.62 4.76
CA TYR A 1006 2.09 -30.40 6.18
C TYR A 1006 0.59 -30.16 6.40
N HIS A 1007 0.05 -29.02 5.96
CA HIS A 1007 -1.36 -28.68 6.22
C HIS A 1007 -2.37 -29.58 5.49
N TYR A 1008 -1.99 -30.29 4.42
CA TYR A 1008 -2.87 -31.32 3.84
C TYR A 1008 -3.06 -32.53 4.77
N GLY A 1009 -2.03 -32.90 5.56
CA GLY A 1009 -2.02 -34.08 6.44
C GLY A 1009 -2.32 -33.81 7.92
N ASP A 1010 -2.40 -32.56 8.31
CA ASP A 1010 -2.78 -32.11 9.65
C ASP A 1010 -4.19 -31.50 9.63
N ALA A 1011 -4.31 -30.25 9.16
CA ALA A 1011 -5.57 -29.50 9.10
C ALA A 1011 -6.41 -29.71 7.82
N GLY A 1012 -6.04 -30.63 6.93
CA GLY A 1012 -6.61 -30.77 5.58
C GLY A 1012 -7.34 -32.09 5.31
N PHE A 1013 -7.67 -32.36 4.04
CA PHE A 1013 -8.40 -33.57 3.63
C PHE A 1013 -7.69 -34.91 3.91
N GLY A 1014 -6.37 -34.88 4.13
CA GLY A 1014 -5.58 -36.03 4.58
C GLY A 1014 -5.34 -36.08 6.09
N GLY A 1015 -5.84 -35.09 6.86
CA GLY A 1015 -5.73 -35.06 8.31
C GLY A 1015 -6.85 -35.85 9.00
N PRO A 1016 -6.55 -36.75 9.95
CA PRO A 1016 -7.54 -37.70 10.49
C PRO A 1016 -8.64 -37.03 11.32
N VAL A 1017 -8.44 -35.79 11.79
CA VAL A 1017 -9.41 -35.05 12.63
C VAL A 1017 -9.90 -33.74 11.99
N ALA A 1018 -9.39 -33.35 10.81
CA ALA A 1018 -9.62 -32.02 10.24
C ALA A 1018 -11.11 -31.69 10.01
N LYS A 1019 -11.90 -32.67 9.54
CA LYS A 1019 -13.36 -32.48 9.35
C LYS A 1019 -14.10 -32.38 10.68
N ALA A 1020 -13.59 -33.02 11.74
CA ALA A 1020 -14.12 -32.93 13.10
C ALA A 1020 -13.82 -31.57 13.73
N SER A 1021 -12.58 -31.08 13.62
CA SER A 1021 -12.22 -29.77 14.18
C SER A 1021 -13.07 -28.62 13.61
N GLY A 1022 -13.24 -28.58 12.27
CA GLY A 1022 -14.01 -27.53 11.59
C GLY A 1022 -15.52 -27.57 11.88
N LEU A 1023 -16.05 -28.65 12.46
CA LEU A 1023 -17.48 -28.85 12.70
C LEU A 1023 -18.11 -27.75 13.57
N GLY A 1024 -17.41 -27.31 14.62
CA GLY A 1024 -17.95 -26.32 15.57
C GLY A 1024 -18.32 -25.01 14.87
N TRP A 1025 -17.41 -24.48 14.04
CA TRP A 1025 -17.66 -23.25 13.29
C TRP A 1025 -18.69 -23.45 12.17
N VAL A 1026 -18.75 -24.63 11.53
CA VAL A 1026 -19.81 -24.94 10.56
C VAL A 1026 -21.21 -24.94 11.20
N GLN A 1027 -21.33 -25.41 12.45
CA GLN A 1027 -22.59 -25.33 13.21
C GLN A 1027 -22.95 -23.88 13.61
N GLU A 1028 -21.96 -23.07 13.98
CA GLU A 1028 -22.17 -21.63 14.23
C GLU A 1028 -22.60 -20.88 12.96
N LEU A 1029 -21.98 -21.17 11.81
CA LEU A 1029 -22.39 -20.64 10.51
C LEU A 1029 -23.83 -21.02 10.19
N LEU A 1030 -24.19 -22.30 10.37
CA LEU A 1030 -25.55 -22.79 10.18
C LEU A 1030 -26.55 -22.06 11.10
N ALA A 1031 -26.23 -21.88 12.37
CA ALA A 1031 -27.05 -21.14 13.34
C ALA A 1031 -27.24 -19.65 12.98
N ARG A 1032 -26.22 -19.00 12.40
CA ARG A 1032 -26.29 -17.62 11.87
C ARG A 1032 -27.10 -17.54 10.58
N LEU A 1033 -27.00 -18.52 9.68
CA LEU A 1033 -27.76 -18.54 8.44
C LEU A 1033 -29.26 -18.75 8.70
N THR A 1034 -29.63 -19.69 9.57
CA THR A 1034 -31.04 -19.99 9.89
C THR A 1034 -31.64 -19.08 10.97
N ASN A 1035 -30.82 -18.26 11.63
CA ASN A 1035 -31.15 -17.56 12.88
C ASN A 1035 -31.69 -18.51 13.99
N ASP A 1036 -31.08 -19.68 14.14
CA ASP A 1036 -31.48 -20.70 15.12
C ASP A 1036 -30.27 -21.30 15.86
N ARG A 1037 -30.11 -20.95 17.13
CA ARG A 1037 -29.02 -21.45 18.00
C ARG A 1037 -29.11 -22.96 18.31
N SER A 1038 -30.25 -23.62 18.05
CA SER A 1038 -30.37 -25.07 18.28
C SER A 1038 -29.56 -25.91 17.30
N ASN A 1039 -29.01 -25.30 16.25
CA ASN A 1039 -28.06 -25.91 15.32
C ASN A 1039 -26.64 -26.05 15.88
N VAL A 1040 -26.30 -25.40 17.01
CA VAL A 1040 -25.01 -25.55 17.70
C VAL A 1040 -25.08 -26.68 18.72
N GLN A 1041 -24.23 -27.70 18.57
CA GLN A 1041 -24.16 -28.86 19.46
C GLN A 1041 -22.92 -28.77 20.37
N TYR A 1042 -23.14 -28.61 21.67
CA TYR A 1042 -22.06 -28.46 22.68
C TYR A 1042 -21.39 -29.80 23.07
N THR A 1043 -21.09 -30.63 22.07
CA THR A 1043 -20.35 -31.89 22.16
C THR A 1043 -19.08 -31.88 21.29
N ASN A 1044 -18.72 -30.70 20.77
CA ASN A 1044 -17.52 -30.40 20.00
C ASN A 1044 -16.84 -29.14 20.56
N SER A 1045 -16.03 -28.46 19.77
CA SER A 1045 -15.33 -27.21 20.10
C SER A 1045 -16.22 -26.00 20.43
N ALA A 1046 -17.54 -26.05 20.21
CA ALA A 1046 -18.48 -24.96 20.49
C ALA A 1046 -18.54 -24.54 21.97
N ASN A 1047 -18.62 -23.24 22.23
CA ASN A 1047 -18.55 -22.67 23.57
C ASN A 1047 -19.96 -22.34 24.10
N SER A 1048 -20.55 -23.31 24.80
CA SER A 1048 -21.87 -23.20 25.44
C SER A 1048 -22.12 -21.95 26.31
N THR A 1049 -21.07 -21.28 26.81
CA THR A 1049 -21.21 -20.05 27.60
C THR A 1049 -21.33 -18.80 26.72
N LEU A 1050 -20.61 -18.77 25.58
CA LEU A 1050 -20.62 -17.65 24.65
C LEU A 1050 -21.75 -17.76 23.62
N ASP A 1051 -22.05 -18.97 23.15
CA ASP A 1051 -22.93 -19.20 22.00
C ASP A 1051 -24.42 -19.15 22.36
N MET A 1052 -24.76 -19.46 23.63
CA MET A 1052 -26.13 -19.32 24.14
C MET A 1052 -26.55 -17.88 24.49
N ASP A 1053 -25.60 -16.95 24.63
CA ASP A 1053 -25.90 -15.54 24.94
C ASP A 1053 -25.85 -14.67 23.66
N ALA A 1054 -27.00 -14.08 23.32
CA ALA A 1054 -27.13 -13.23 22.13
C ALA A 1054 -26.22 -11.98 22.14
N ARG A 1055 -25.61 -11.63 23.27
CA ARG A 1055 -24.66 -10.52 23.40
C ARG A 1055 -23.24 -10.89 22.96
N THR A 1056 -22.90 -12.18 22.96
CA THR A 1056 -21.59 -12.73 22.57
C THR A 1056 -21.66 -13.58 21.30
N PHE A 1057 -22.83 -14.13 20.98
CA PHE A 1057 -23.15 -14.80 19.73
C PHE A 1057 -24.56 -14.45 19.25
N PRO A 1058 -24.74 -13.28 18.61
CA PRO A 1058 -25.96 -12.97 17.88
C PRO A 1058 -26.05 -13.80 16.59
N THR A 1059 -27.27 -14.15 16.18
CA THR A 1059 -27.58 -15.04 15.04
C THR A 1059 -28.33 -14.31 13.92
N ASP A 1060 -28.54 -13.00 14.09
CA ASP A 1060 -29.35 -12.11 13.27
C ASP A 1060 -28.56 -10.92 12.70
N GLN A 1061 -27.24 -10.85 12.93
CA GLN A 1061 -26.39 -9.81 12.35
C GLN A 1061 -26.18 -10.02 10.84
N ALA A 1062 -26.36 -8.95 10.07
CA ALA A 1062 -26.00 -8.90 8.65
C ALA A 1062 -24.47 -9.00 8.40
N ILE A 1063 -23.65 -8.76 9.43
CA ILE A 1063 -22.20 -8.94 9.38
C ILE A 1063 -21.77 -9.76 10.59
N ASN A 1064 -21.04 -10.85 10.36
CA ASN A 1064 -20.38 -11.65 11.38
C ASN A 1064 -18.90 -11.71 11.03
N ILE A 1065 -18.03 -11.43 12.01
CA ILE A 1065 -16.57 -11.46 11.82
C ILE A 1065 -15.96 -12.23 13.00
N ASP A 1066 -15.23 -13.29 12.68
CA ASP A 1066 -14.46 -14.10 13.60
C ASP A 1066 -12.98 -14.14 13.16
N PHE A 1067 -12.05 -13.94 14.10
CA PHE A 1067 -10.61 -14.05 13.86
C PHE A 1067 -10.05 -15.37 14.41
N THR A 1068 -9.21 -16.05 13.62
CA THR A 1068 -8.70 -17.42 13.88
C THR A 1068 -7.27 -17.67 13.34
N HIS A 1069 -6.81 -18.93 13.33
CA HIS A 1069 -5.51 -19.37 12.81
C HIS A 1069 -5.57 -19.94 11.39
N ASP A 1070 -4.41 -20.32 10.83
CA ASP A 1070 -4.28 -21.00 9.53
C ASP A 1070 -4.94 -22.38 9.53
N VAL A 1071 -4.65 -23.19 10.55
CA VAL A 1071 -5.19 -24.54 10.72
C VAL A 1071 -6.72 -24.51 10.70
N THR A 1072 -7.37 -23.62 11.44
CA THR A 1072 -8.83 -23.57 11.51
C THR A 1072 -9.50 -23.12 10.22
N ILE A 1073 -8.84 -22.36 9.35
CA ILE A 1073 -9.33 -22.12 7.98
C ILE A 1073 -9.24 -23.40 7.13
N ALA A 1074 -8.16 -24.16 7.24
CA ALA A 1074 -8.00 -25.44 6.54
C ALA A 1074 -9.01 -26.51 7.04
N GLU A 1075 -9.23 -26.59 8.36
CA GLU A 1075 -10.21 -27.47 9.01
C GLU A 1075 -11.63 -27.14 8.54
N VAL A 1076 -12.02 -25.85 8.52
CA VAL A 1076 -13.34 -25.41 8.04
C VAL A 1076 -13.51 -25.60 6.53
N VAL A 1077 -12.46 -25.41 5.73
CA VAL A 1077 -12.46 -25.73 4.29
C VAL A 1077 -12.69 -27.23 4.03
N THR A 1078 -12.13 -28.09 4.88
CA THR A 1078 -12.33 -29.54 4.87
C THR A 1078 -13.75 -29.90 5.33
N ALA A 1079 -14.23 -29.29 6.42
CA ALA A 1079 -15.59 -29.48 6.94
C ALA A 1079 -16.68 -29.02 5.95
N LEU A 1080 -16.47 -27.93 5.22
CA LEU A 1080 -17.35 -27.47 4.12
C LEU A 1080 -17.28 -28.35 2.87
N ASN A 1081 -16.56 -29.46 2.90
CA ASN A 1081 -16.50 -30.48 1.84
C ASN A 1081 -16.09 -29.89 0.47
N LEU A 1082 -15.10 -29.00 0.44
CA LEU A 1082 -14.54 -28.38 -0.77
C LEU A 1082 -13.64 -29.36 -1.54
N THR A 1083 -14.25 -30.44 -2.04
CA THR A 1083 -13.60 -31.66 -2.55
C THR A 1083 -12.73 -31.48 -3.79
N HIS A 1084 -12.74 -30.32 -4.46
CA HIS A 1084 -11.74 -29.99 -5.50
C HIS A 1084 -10.32 -29.85 -4.93
N LEU A 1085 -10.18 -29.71 -3.61
CA LEU A 1085 -8.89 -29.67 -2.91
C LEU A 1085 -8.45 -31.04 -2.35
N GLN A 1086 -9.30 -32.07 -2.37
CA GLN A 1086 -9.07 -33.39 -1.73
C GLN A 1086 -7.99 -34.28 -2.41
N ARG A 1087 -7.26 -33.75 -3.40
CA ARG A 1087 -6.24 -34.52 -4.13
C ARG A 1087 -5.06 -34.81 -3.21
N GLU A 1088 -4.87 -36.09 -2.92
CA GLU A 1088 -3.70 -36.62 -2.20
C GLU A 1088 -2.39 -36.13 -2.83
N LEU A 1089 -1.44 -35.79 -1.98
CA LEU A 1089 -0.12 -35.28 -2.33
C LEU A 1089 0.94 -36.34 -2.03
N SER A 1090 1.83 -36.60 -2.98
CA SER A 1090 2.96 -37.50 -2.73
C SER A 1090 4.10 -36.77 -2.04
N ASP A 1091 4.68 -37.41 -1.03
CA ASP A 1091 5.88 -37.01 -0.29
C ASP A 1091 7.20 -37.36 -1.02
N GLU A 1092 7.14 -38.06 -2.16
CA GLU A 1092 8.30 -38.42 -3.00
C GLU A 1092 8.50 -37.47 -4.20
N TYR A 1093 7.48 -36.70 -4.60
CA TYR A 1093 7.57 -35.73 -5.70
C TYR A 1093 6.49 -34.64 -5.64
N ILE A 1094 6.80 -33.45 -6.17
CA ILE A 1094 5.83 -32.36 -6.33
C ILE A 1094 4.72 -32.76 -7.31
N GLU A 1095 3.51 -32.97 -6.80
CA GLU A 1095 2.32 -33.12 -7.65
C GLU A 1095 2.01 -31.78 -8.36
N ARG A 1096 1.83 -31.83 -9.69
CA ARG A 1096 1.60 -30.65 -10.55
C ARG A 1096 0.21 -30.61 -11.18
N SER A 1097 -0.59 -31.65 -11.01
CA SER A 1097 -1.98 -31.76 -11.46
C SER A 1097 -2.88 -30.83 -10.66
N THR A 1098 -3.61 -29.96 -11.36
CA THR A 1098 -4.60 -29.05 -10.76
C THR A 1098 -6.04 -29.58 -10.94
N PRO A 1099 -7.02 -29.09 -10.13
CA PRO A 1099 -6.80 -28.44 -8.84
C PRO A 1099 -6.11 -29.41 -7.85
N ARG A 1100 -5.44 -28.86 -6.83
CA ARG A 1100 -4.88 -29.61 -5.70
C ARG A 1100 -4.87 -28.72 -4.47
N TRP A 1101 -4.73 -29.31 -3.28
CA TRP A 1101 -4.41 -28.55 -2.08
C TRP A 1101 -3.18 -27.66 -2.32
N ARG A 1102 -3.26 -26.40 -1.88
CA ARG A 1102 -2.20 -25.39 -1.95
C ARG A 1102 -2.29 -24.51 -0.71
N SER A 1103 -1.41 -24.71 0.26
CA SER A 1103 -1.53 -24.05 1.58
C SER A 1103 -1.40 -22.53 1.47
N ASN A 1104 -0.58 -22.06 0.52
CA ASN A 1104 -0.45 -20.64 0.17
C ASN A 1104 -1.72 -20.00 -0.43
N ALA A 1105 -2.68 -20.81 -0.87
CA ALA A 1105 -3.95 -20.38 -1.46
C ALA A 1105 -5.16 -20.68 -0.55
N VAL A 1106 -5.01 -21.57 0.44
CA VAL A 1106 -6.02 -21.88 1.47
C VAL A 1106 -5.86 -20.94 2.67
N SER A 1107 -4.67 -20.89 3.28
CA SER A 1107 -4.43 -20.17 4.54
C SER A 1107 -3.11 -19.36 4.59
N PRO A 1108 -2.80 -18.50 3.59
CA PRO A 1108 -1.68 -17.53 3.68
C PRO A 1108 -1.87 -16.55 4.84
N PHE A 1109 -0.90 -15.68 5.12
CA PHE A 1109 -1.08 -14.63 6.13
C PHE A 1109 -2.26 -13.72 5.73
N ALA A 1110 -3.08 -13.35 6.72
CA ALA A 1110 -4.39 -12.71 6.54
C ALA A 1110 -5.36 -13.49 5.63
N GLY A 1111 -5.14 -14.79 5.44
CA GLY A 1111 -6.05 -15.70 4.74
C GLY A 1111 -7.45 -15.63 5.32
N ASN A 1112 -8.48 -15.75 4.48
CA ASN A 1112 -9.86 -15.51 4.87
C ASN A 1112 -10.86 -16.32 4.05
N LEU A 1113 -11.86 -16.84 4.77
CA LEU A 1113 -13.02 -17.53 4.24
C LEU A 1113 -14.26 -16.65 4.51
N LEU A 1114 -14.99 -16.31 3.45
CA LEU A 1114 -16.16 -15.45 3.50
C LEU A 1114 -17.37 -16.19 2.92
N VAL A 1115 -18.44 -16.26 3.70
CA VAL A 1115 -19.76 -16.77 3.25
C VAL A 1115 -20.67 -15.58 2.98
N GLN A 1116 -21.08 -15.40 1.73
CA GLN A 1116 -22.02 -14.34 1.30
C GLN A 1116 -23.44 -14.92 1.24
N SER A 1117 -24.40 -14.29 1.92
CA SER A 1117 -25.84 -14.49 1.69
C SER A 1117 -26.35 -13.45 0.71
N LEU A 1118 -27.05 -13.88 -0.34
CA LEU A 1118 -27.49 -13.07 -1.48
C LEU A 1118 -29.01 -13.14 -1.68
N ASP A 1119 -29.58 -12.03 -2.15
CA ASP A 1119 -30.93 -11.95 -2.72
C ASP A 1119 -30.83 -11.58 -4.19
N CYS A 1120 -31.23 -12.53 -5.05
CA CYS A 1120 -31.20 -12.44 -6.50
C CYS A 1120 -32.65 -12.42 -7.02
N SER A 1121 -33.17 -11.23 -7.33
CA SER A 1121 -34.55 -11.01 -7.78
C SER A 1121 -35.65 -11.60 -6.87
N GLY A 1122 -35.39 -11.72 -5.56
CA GLY A 1122 -36.33 -12.29 -4.58
C GLY A 1122 -36.08 -13.77 -4.25
N ALA A 1123 -35.05 -14.41 -4.81
CA ALA A 1123 -34.61 -15.76 -4.46
C ALA A 1123 -33.28 -15.71 -3.67
N GLY A 1124 -33.18 -16.54 -2.62
CA GLY A 1124 -32.03 -16.58 -1.72
C GLY A 1124 -30.93 -17.53 -2.17
N TYR A 1125 -29.67 -17.09 -2.11
CA TYR A 1125 -28.49 -17.88 -2.46
C TYR A 1125 -27.35 -17.69 -1.45
N VAL A 1126 -26.41 -18.63 -1.42
CA VAL A 1126 -25.17 -18.58 -0.66
C VAL A 1126 -23.97 -18.80 -1.58
N ARG A 1127 -22.90 -17.99 -1.42
CA ARG A 1127 -21.59 -18.20 -2.05
C ARG A 1127 -20.51 -18.35 -0.97
N VAL A 1128 -19.50 -19.17 -1.25
CA VAL A 1128 -18.29 -19.28 -0.43
C VAL A 1128 -17.12 -18.68 -1.21
N VAL A 1129 -16.36 -17.79 -0.58
CA VAL A 1129 -15.23 -17.07 -1.17
C VAL A 1129 -14.01 -17.26 -0.26
N LEU A 1130 -12.99 -17.96 -0.76
CA LEU A 1130 -11.73 -18.21 -0.07
C LEU A 1130 -10.66 -17.34 -0.71
N ASN A 1131 -10.04 -16.44 0.05
CA ASN A 1131 -8.95 -15.57 -0.40
C ASN A 1131 -9.26 -14.77 -1.68
N ASP A 1132 -10.42 -14.10 -1.69
CA ASP A 1132 -11.00 -13.38 -2.83
C ASP A 1132 -11.30 -14.26 -4.07
N ALA A 1133 -11.21 -15.60 -3.98
CA ALA A 1133 -11.60 -16.55 -5.02
C ALA A 1133 -12.87 -17.33 -4.63
N VAL A 1134 -13.89 -17.27 -5.48
CA VAL A 1134 -15.16 -18.00 -5.27
C VAL A 1134 -14.93 -19.50 -5.41
N GLN A 1135 -15.49 -20.30 -4.50
CA GLN A 1135 -15.31 -21.75 -4.46
C GLN A 1135 -16.56 -22.48 -5.01
N PRO A 1136 -16.38 -23.55 -5.80
CA PRO A 1136 -17.47 -24.40 -6.25
C PRO A 1136 -18.02 -25.20 -5.06
N LEU A 1137 -19.32 -25.50 -5.11
CA LEU A 1137 -20.04 -26.14 -4.00
C LEU A 1137 -20.54 -27.54 -4.38
N ASP A 1138 -19.91 -28.17 -5.37
CA ASP A 1138 -20.28 -29.49 -5.92
C ASP A 1138 -20.14 -30.62 -4.87
N GLY A 1139 -19.24 -30.46 -3.90
CA GLY A 1139 -19.12 -31.35 -2.75
C GLY A 1139 -20.30 -31.25 -1.77
N LEU A 1140 -21.11 -30.21 -1.83
CA LEU A 1140 -22.32 -30.02 -1.02
C LEU A 1140 -23.58 -30.53 -1.75
N GLY A 1141 -23.45 -31.66 -2.45
CA GLY A 1141 -24.56 -32.40 -3.04
C GLY A 1141 -25.30 -31.64 -4.14
N GLU A 1142 -26.59 -31.32 -3.90
CA GLU A 1142 -27.43 -30.62 -4.88
C GLU A 1142 -26.99 -29.17 -5.13
N CYS A 1143 -26.05 -28.61 -4.35
CA CYS A 1143 -25.48 -27.29 -4.62
C CYS A 1143 -24.79 -27.18 -5.99
N GLY A 1144 -24.17 -28.26 -6.50
CA GLY A 1144 -23.61 -28.34 -7.86
C GLY A 1144 -24.67 -28.42 -8.97
N GLN A 1145 -25.96 -28.39 -8.63
CA GLN A 1145 -27.10 -28.39 -9.56
C GLN A 1145 -27.96 -27.11 -9.41
N SER A 1146 -27.49 -26.13 -8.63
CA SER A 1146 -28.07 -24.80 -8.47
C SER A 1146 -28.12 -24.05 -9.81
N ASP A 1147 -29.15 -23.23 -10.05
CA ASP A 1147 -29.31 -22.44 -11.27
C ASP A 1147 -28.30 -21.27 -11.39
N LEU A 1148 -27.56 -20.99 -10.30
CA LEU A 1148 -26.38 -20.10 -10.28
C LEU A 1148 -25.07 -20.85 -9.90
N ALA A 1149 -25.01 -22.18 -10.07
CA ALA A 1149 -23.81 -22.98 -9.78
C ALA A 1149 -22.58 -22.52 -10.59
N ASP A 1150 -22.77 -22.17 -11.87
CA ASP A 1150 -21.70 -21.63 -12.74
C ASP A 1150 -21.10 -20.30 -12.22
N GLU A 1151 -21.81 -19.56 -11.36
CA GLU A 1151 -21.30 -18.36 -10.68
C GLU A 1151 -20.84 -18.63 -9.23
N GLY A 1152 -20.77 -19.91 -8.83
CA GLY A 1152 -20.38 -20.38 -7.51
C GLY A 1152 -21.42 -20.15 -6.41
N ALA A 1153 -22.71 -20.08 -6.76
CA ALA A 1153 -23.80 -19.79 -5.84
C ALA A 1153 -24.79 -20.97 -5.71
N CYS A 1154 -24.94 -21.48 -4.49
CA CYS A 1154 -25.94 -22.50 -4.15
C CYS A 1154 -27.26 -21.84 -3.69
N ASN A 1155 -28.40 -22.44 -4.00
CA ASN A 1155 -29.69 -22.04 -3.42
C ASN A 1155 -29.62 -22.11 -1.88
N PHE A 1156 -30.21 -21.12 -1.20
CA PHE A 1156 -30.10 -20.98 0.26
C PHE A 1156 -30.61 -22.20 1.04
N ASP A 1157 -31.80 -22.72 0.71
CA ASP A 1157 -32.39 -23.87 1.42
C ASP A 1157 -31.59 -25.15 1.15
N THR A 1158 -31.08 -25.32 -0.08
CA THR A 1158 -30.18 -26.42 -0.45
C THR A 1158 -28.86 -26.37 0.32
N PHE A 1159 -28.25 -25.18 0.47
CA PHE A 1159 -27.01 -25.00 1.21
C PHE A 1159 -27.19 -25.29 2.71
N VAL A 1160 -28.28 -24.78 3.31
CA VAL A 1160 -28.66 -25.08 4.70
C VAL A 1160 -28.87 -26.59 4.90
N HIS A 1161 -29.55 -27.27 3.95
CA HIS A 1161 -29.71 -28.71 4.02
C HIS A 1161 -28.38 -29.48 3.94
N ALA A 1162 -27.45 -29.05 3.08
CA ALA A 1162 -26.13 -29.66 2.98
C ALA A 1162 -25.28 -29.48 4.25
N LEU A 1163 -25.32 -28.30 4.89
CA LEU A 1163 -24.65 -28.10 6.20
C LEU A 1163 -25.26 -28.99 7.30
N HIS A 1164 -26.58 -29.21 7.29
CA HIS A 1164 -27.20 -30.20 8.17
C HIS A 1164 -26.72 -31.64 7.87
N GLN A 1165 -26.49 -32.02 6.61
CA GLN A 1165 -25.94 -33.34 6.29
C GLN A 1165 -24.51 -33.48 6.82
N VAL A 1166 -23.62 -32.55 6.49
CA VAL A 1166 -22.24 -32.47 7.00
C VAL A 1166 -22.20 -32.58 8.53
N SER A 1167 -23.05 -31.84 9.24
CA SER A 1167 -23.10 -31.86 10.70
C SER A 1167 -23.66 -33.16 11.32
N ASN A 1168 -24.15 -34.10 10.53
CA ASN A 1168 -24.57 -35.44 10.98
C ASN A 1168 -23.65 -36.56 10.47
N GLU A 1169 -22.68 -36.26 9.60
CA GLU A 1169 -21.67 -37.22 9.11
C GLU A 1169 -20.47 -37.38 10.06
N VAL A 1170 -20.26 -36.42 10.96
CA VAL A 1170 -19.02 -36.24 11.73
C VAL A 1170 -19.28 -36.53 13.21
N ASP A 1171 -18.49 -37.42 13.82
CA ASP A 1171 -18.54 -37.72 15.26
C ASP A 1171 -17.26 -37.22 15.93
N PHE A 1172 -17.31 -35.97 16.39
CA PHE A 1172 -16.19 -35.31 17.09
C PHE A 1172 -15.64 -36.13 18.26
N THR A 1173 -16.47 -36.94 18.94
CA THR A 1173 -16.00 -37.75 20.07
C THR A 1173 -15.26 -39.00 19.59
N HIS A 1174 -15.72 -39.62 18.49
CA HIS A 1174 -14.99 -40.70 17.84
C HIS A 1174 -13.68 -40.22 17.22
N ASP A 1175 -13.71 -39.13 16.46
CA ASP A 1175 -12.59 -38.72 15.62
C ASP A 1175 -11.44 -38.15 16.48
N CYS A 1176 -11.73 -37.23 17.41
CA CYS A 1176 -10.72 -36.65 18.31
C CYS A 1176 -10.22 -37.61 19.40
N PHE A 1177 -11.06 -38.56 19.88
CA PHE A 1177 -10.76 -39.34 21.10
C PHE A 1177 -10.94 -40.87 20.99
N GLY A 1178 -11.18 -41.41 19.78
CA GLY A 1178 -11.35 -42.84 19.53
C GLY A 1178 -10.05 -43.64 19.48
N ASP A 1179 -10.09 -44.91 19.90
CA ASP A 1179 -8.93 -45.82 19.93
C ASP A 1179 -8.75 -46.53 18.57
N PHE A 1180 -8.12 -45.83 17.62
CA PHE A 1180 -7.72 -46.34 16.30
C PHE A 1180 -6.25 -46.01 16.01
N ASN A 1181 -5.58 -46.83 15.19
CA ASN A 1181 -4.13 -46.82 15.02
C ASN A 1181 -3.73 -46.16 13.68
N ASN A 1182 -2.59 -45.45 13.61
CA ASN A 1182 -2.09 -44.72 12.42
C ASN A 1182 -1.67 -45.59 11.20
N THR A 1183 -2.26 -46.76 11.04
CA THR A 1183 -2.15 -47.64 9.86
C THR A 1183 -3.43 -47.63 9.01
N HIS A 1184 -4.40 -46.77 9.31
CA HIS A 1184 -5.65 -46.62 8.59
C HIS A 1184 -5.56 -45.51 7.54
N VAL A 1185 -6.35 -45.64 6.47
CA VAL A 1185 -6.46 -44.62 5.42
C VAL A 1185 -7.33 -43.48 5.96
N VAL A 1186 -6.88 -42.23 5.79
CA VAL A 1186 -7.73 -41.06 6.02
C VAL A 1186 -8.51 -40.78 4.74
N HIS A 1187 -9.84 -40.72 4.82
CA HIS A 1187 -10.69 -40.44 3.68
C HIS A 1187 -11.59 -39.23 3.97
N ASN A 1188 -11.32 -38.12 3.28
CA ASN A 1188 -12.09 -36.86 3.38
C ASN A 1188 -12.06 -36.24 4.80
N GLY A 1189 -10.86 -36.15 5.40
CA GLY A 1189 -10.64 -35.53 6.71
C GLY A 1189 -11.19 -36.31 7.91
N VAL A 1190 -11.43 -37.63 7.74
CA VAL A 1190 -12.05 -38.55 8.72
C VAL A 1190 -11.34 -39.92 8.65
N PRO A 1191 -11.25 -40.71 9.76
CA PRO A 1191 -10.65 -42.05 9.78
C PRO A 1191 -11.58 -43.16 9.23
N GLU A 1192 -11.01 -44.20 8.59
CA GLU A 1192 -11.72 -45.43 8.15
C GLU A 1192 -11.90 -46.53 9.22
#